data_AF-A0A1N6XB53-F1
#
_entry.id   AF-A0A1N6XB53-F1
#
_cell.length_a   1.000
_cell.length_b   1.000
_cell.length_c   1.000
_cell.angle_alpha   90.00
_cell.angle_beta   90.00
_cell.angle_gamma   90.00
#
_symmetry.space_group_name_H-M   'P 1'
#
loop_
_entity.id
_entity.type
_entity.pdbx_description
1 polymer ?
#
loop_
_entity_poly.entity_id
_entity_poly.type
_entity_poly.pdbx_seq_one_letter_code
_entity_poly.pdbx_strand_id
1 'polypeptide(L)'
;MTVENLIEKSRVLNKLRDSKIIFEELNKIEPDILIELVYGWQPVKDFKPVILLRFLIAQSLLNGKRVDNDAIQKMKAAIERRDISEYYDLPAAYKQSMQSYKKSDRGMFPQWKDSFRILFPFFYTRTEKEQTKKALHKFAEELIDHNSITDTQIHIVDFDGSQNYGDDLVWMALIPEKAPSVQDAYQLFFRVDKDGYSGGLYKGHRLSGNGFTQIDNRYSTLEDYLKSLNLIIPQWQALNETIYEELSEDEAEFKDRIRKLSLENLNTYFNALDQIIEELSLLNEDNLVFSTASKQLSFQVGRRYCLNLKNNKFSFIAPEDYNIPGIEKEAFTGGANAAYFKNNIAQIVQQHINAITEAVDFEIERNNKTDPKEYDNTAFRKAVFDKEYRATFFNFDPTQLLFTVKDTAIKANKNKSPMLLNQILFGPPGTGKTFNTINLALEILGEKTDNIERTAIKRIFERRVADGQIMFTTFHQSMSYEDFIEGIKPKSENEKLLYEIEEGIFKSICNKARPSSGNFEEVIEAFKKEISEADGKEPLTITSKASTFDVVYRGTNVFYVQPHNSVKDKPWYPVNILNVRKAYESGSFDGVYNPTYVREIIKHLEKHRNLVKGSLSDETVKPYVLIIDEINRGNVSQIFGELITLIEEDKRLGKDEQLEVTLPYSKEKFGVPANLYIIGTMNTADRSVEALDTALRRRFSFVEMPPRYDLEGLQQEVEGYKLADILKKINRRIEKLLGKDNLIGHSYFLCVENTDNLRAAFQNKIIPLLQEYFYGDYGKIGLVLGEGFFKELDKVEEADIFASFGNYDPAGLSEKQVYHLAELIGKDRLSDDDFKSALEKLMK
;
A
#
# COMPACT_ATOMS: atom_id res chain seq x y z
N MET A 1 15.56 -18.45 -32.26
CA MET A 1 16.31 -17.35 -32.88
C MET A 1 17.46 -16.99 -31.95
N THR A 2 18.70 -16.84 -32.44
CA THR A 2 19.84 -16.35 -31.64
C THR A 2 20.17 -14.90 -32.03
N VAL A 3 21.06 -14.23 -31.30
CA VAL A 3 21.47 -12.85 -31.61
C VAL A 3 22.13 -12.77 -33.00
N GLU A 4 22.84 -13.82 -33.43
CA GLU A 4 23.40 -13.94 -34.79
C GLU A 4 22.30 -13.98 -35.86
N ASN A 5 21.18 -14.66 -35.59
CA ASN A 5 20.06 -14.74 -36.53
C ASN A 5 19.37 -13.37 -36.73
N LEU A 6 19.52 -12.43 -35.78
CA LEU A 6 18.93 -11.09 -35.87
C LEU A 6 19.59 -10.23 -36.95
N ILE A 7 20.88 -10.43 -37.22
CA ILE A 7 21.60 -9.74 -38.31
C ILE A 7 20.99 -10.12 -39.66
N GLU A 8 20.69 -11.40 -39.87
CA GLU A 8 20.13 -11.85 -41.15
C GLU A 8 18.69 -11.34 -41.33
N LYS A 9 17.88 -11.36 -40.26
CA LYS A 9 16.54 -10.76 -40.29
C LYS A 9 16.60 -9.26 -40.61
N SER A 10 17.53 -8.54 -40.01
CA SER A 10 17.79 -7.13 -40.29
C SER A 10 18.10 -6.89 -41.79
N ARG A 11 18.99 -7.70 -42.40
CA ARG A 11 19.30 -7.60 -43.83
C ARG A 11 18.08 -7.82 -44.73
N VAL A 12 17.20 -8.76 -44.37
CA VAL A 12 15.95 -9.00 -45.11
C VAL A 12 15.05 -7.77 -45.04
N LEU A 13 14.82 -7.22 -43.84
CA LEU A 13 13.97 -6.03 -43.66
C LEU A 13 14.54 -4.79 -44.37
N ASN A 14 15.86 -4.61 -44.40
CA ASN A 14 16.50 -3.48 -45.11
C ASN A 14 16.24 -3.55 -46.63
N LYS A 15 16.28 -4.74 -47.24
CA LYS A 15 16.01 -4.93 -48.67
C LYS A 15 14.57 -4.61 -49.07
N LEU A 16 13.61 -4.89 -48.19
CA LEU A 16 12.18 -4.64 -48.41
C LEU A 16 11.81 -3.16 -48.51
N ARG A 17 12.74 -2.23 -48.24
CA ARG A 17 12.51 -0.78 -48.46
C ARG A 17 12.42 -0.41 -49.95
N ASP A 18 12.91 -1.26 -50.85
CA ASP A 18 12.76 -1.06 -52.29
C ASP A 18 11.31 -1.34 -52.72
N SER A 19 10.68 -0.35 -53.35
CA SER A 19 9.27 -0.41 -53.76
C SER A 19 8.94 -1.55 -54.73
N LYS A 20 9.90 -2.05 -55.50
CA LYS A 20 9.69 -3.18 -56.41
C LYS A 20 9.80 -4.50 -55.64
N ILE A 21 10.84 -4.63 -54.84
CA ILE A 21 11.12 -5.84 -54.05
C ILE A 21 9.96 -6.12 -53.09
N ILE A 22 9.43 -5.09 -52.41
CA ILE A 22 8.37 -5.30 -51.43
C ILE A 22 7.10 -5.89 -52.02
N PHE A 23 6.68 -5.46 -53.21
CA PHE A 23 5.48 -6.03 -53.84
C PHE A 23 5.78 -7.42 -54.41
N GLU A 24 7.01 -7.69 -54.87
CA GLU A 24 7.40 -9.04 -55.26
C GLU A 24 7.34 -10.01 -54.07
N GLU A 25 7.86 -9.61 -52.90
CA GLU A 25 7.82 -10.43 -51.68
C GLU A 25 6.42 -10.51 -51.07
N LEU A 26 5.64 -9.43 -51.11
CA LEU A 26 4.25 -9.42 -50.60
C LEU A 26 3.39 -10.48 -51.30
N ASN A 27 3.55 -10.62 -52.62
CA ASN A 27 2.80 -11.58 -53.41
C ASN A 27 3.32 -13.03 -53.28
N LYS A 28 4.36 -13.27 -52.49
CA LYS A 28 4.92 -14.61 -52.21
C LYS A 28 4.60 -15.12 -50.80
N ILE A 29 3.87 -14.35 -49.99
CA ILE A 29 3.55 -14.74 -48.61
C ILE A 29 2.70 -16.01 -48.61
N GLU A 30 3.08 -16.96 -47.77
CA GLU A 30 2.42 -18.25 -47.66
C GLU A 30 0.97 -18.12 -47.15
N PRO A 31 0.03 -18.94 -47.65
CA PRO A 31 -1.37 -18.90 -47.25
C PRO A 31 -1.61 -19.00 -45.73
N ASP A 32 -0.81 -19.80 -45.01
CA ASP A 32 -0.96 -19.98 -43.56
C ASP A 32 -0.70 -18.67 -42.80
N ILE A 33 0.32 -17.91 -43.22
CA ILE A 33 0.61 -16.58 -42.66
C ILE A 33 -0.54 -15.63 -43.01
N LEU A 34 -1.05 -15.66 -44.24
CA LEU A 34 -2.18 -14.82 -44.64
C LEU A 34 -3.45 -15.11 -43.83
N ILE A 35 -3.73 -16.38 -43.48
CA ILE A 35 -4.86 -16.76 -42.64
C ILE A 35 -4.72 -16.15 -41.24
N GLU A 36 -3.54 -16.27 -40.62
CA GLU A 36 -3.23 -15.64 -39.34
C GLU A 36 -3.47 -14.12 -39.39
N LEU A 37 -2.96 -13.46 -40.42
CA LEU A 37 -3.10 -12.02 -40.62
C LEU A 37 -4.56 -11.59 -40.86
N VAL A 38 -5.34 -12.35 -41.63
CA VAL A 38 -6.76 -12.08 -41.89
C VAL A 38 -7.57 -12.20 -40.60
N TYR A 39 -7.31 -13.22 -39.79
CA TYR A 39 -7.98 -13.40 -38.50
C TYR A 39 -7.65 -12.23 -37.55
N GLY A 40 -6.37 -11.86 -37.45
CA GLY A 40 -5.92 -10.77 -36.58
C GLY A 40 -6.42 -9.37 -36.97
N TRP A 41 -6.77 -9.14 -38.25
CA TRP A 41 -7.25 -7.85 -38.75
C TRP A 41 -8.73 -7.82 -39.13
N GLN A 42 -9.49 -8.83 -38.72
CA GLN A 42 -10.91 -8.93 -39.07
C GLN A 42 -11.69 -7.67 -38.63
N PRO A 43 -12.51 -7.06 -39.51
CA PRO A 43 -13.28 -5.87 -39.18
C PRO A 43 -14.51 -6.24 -38.35
N VAL A 44 -14.29 -6.57 -37.07
CA VAL A 44 -15.34 -7.03 -36.15
C VAL A 44 -16.12 -5.85 -35.58
N LYS A 45 -15.44 -4.80 -35.12
CA LYS A 45 -16.10 -3.57 -34.66
C LYS A 45 -15.15 -2.36 -34.84
N ASP A 46 -15.58 -1.10 -34.65
CA ASP A 46 -14.88 0.19 -34.86
C ASP A 46 -14.03 0.35 -36.11
N PHE A 47 -14.19 1.45 -36.83
CA PHE A 47 -13.46 1.60 -38.10
C PHE A 47 -12.01 2.14 -37.96
N LYS A 48 -11.01 1.29 -38.30
CA LYS A 48 -9.58 1.63 -38.48
C LYS A 48 -9.22 1.62 -39.98
N PRO A 49 -9.00 2.76 -40.66
CA PRO A 49 -8.71 2.76 -42.11
C PRO A 49 -7.52 1.89 -42.51
N VAL A 50 -6.41 1.93 -41.76
CA VAL A 50 -5.18 1.17 -42.07
C VAL A 50 -5.34 -0.32 -41.78
N ILE A 51 -6.04 -0.68 -40.69
CA ILE A 51 -6.30 -2.10 -40.40
C ILE A 51 -7.26 -2.69 -41.43
N LEU A 52 -8.33 -1.96 -41.80
CA LEU A 52 -9.21 -2.40 -42.87
C LEU A 52 -8.44 -2.54 -44.20
N LEU A 53 -7.56 -1.60 -44.53
CA LEU A 53 -6.71 -1.71 -45.72
C LEU A 53 -5.82 -2.97 -45.68
N ARG A 54 -5.16 -3.24 -44.54
CA ARG A 54 -4.34 -4.45 -44.36
C ARG A 54 -5.17 -5.73 -44.47
N PHE A 55 -6.34 -5.76 -43.86
CA PHE A 55 -7.31 -6.84 -44.00
C PHE A 55 -7.70 -7.08 -45.46
N LEU A 56 -8.07 -6.03 -46.20
CA LEU A 56 -8.43 -6.15 -47.62
C LEU A 56 -7.26 -6.61 -48.49
N ILE A 57 -6.02 -6.18 -48.17
CA ILE A 57 -4.80 -6.65 -48.84
C ILE A 57 -4.60 -8.15 -48.57
N ALA A 58 -4.59 -8.55 -47.29
CA ALA A 58 -4.40 -9.94 -46.88
C ALA A 58 -5.48 -10.86 -47.47
N GLN A 59 -6.74 -10.41 -47.44
CA GLN A 59 -7.87 -11.12 -48.05
C GLN A 59 -7.77 -11.19 -49.58
N SER A 60 -7.28 -10.15 -50.25
CA SER A 60 -7.07 -10.17 -51.70
C SER A 60 -5.96 -11.16 -52.09
N LEU A 61 -4.85 -11.16 -51.35
CA LEU A 61 -3.75 -12.11 -51.53
C LEU A 61 -4.21 -13.55 -51.27
N LEU A 62 -4.97 -13.78 -50.19
CA LEU A 62 -5.53 -15.09 -49.85
C LEU A 62 -6.51 -15.58 -50.93
N ASN A 63 -7.24 -14.65 -51.56
CA ASN A 63 -8.11 -14.93 -52.71
C ASN A 63 -7.34 -15.05 -54.05
N GLY A 64 -6.01 -15.12 -54.01
CA GLY A 64 -5.14 -15.30 -55.18
C GLY A 64 -5.01 -14.08 -56.09
N LYS A 65 -5.44 -12.90 -55.63
CA LYS A 65 -5.28 -11.66 -56.40
C LYS A 65 -3.92 -11.05 -56.13
N ARG A 66 -3.27 -10.60 -57.21
CA ARG A 66 -2.01 -9.85 -57.09
C ARG A 66 -2.27 -8.45 -56.54
N VAL A 67 -1.45 -8.02 -55.58
CA VAL A 67 -1.52 -6.68 -55.00
C VAL A 67 -0.27 -5.89 -55.37
N ASP A 68 -0.47 -4.75 -56.02
CA ASP A 68 0.56 -3.75 -56.32
C ASP A 68 0.17 -2.39 -55.73
N ASN A 69 0.98 -1.36 -56.00
CA ASN A 69 0.70 -0.02 -55.49
C ASN A 69 -0.66 0.54 -55.98
N ASP A 70 -1.05 0.26 -57.22
CA ASP A 70 -2.33 0.74 -57.78
C ASP A 70 -3.52 0.08 -57.07
N ALA A 71 -3.46 -1.24 -56.84
CA ALA A 71 -4.44 -1.97 -56.06
C ALA A 71 -4.61 -1.39 -54.65
N ILE A 72 -3.50 -1.06 -53.98
CA ILE A 72 -3.54 -0.40 -52.67
C ILE A 72 -4.19 0.99 -52.76
N GLN A 73 -3.89 1.80 -53.78
CA GLN A 73 -4.52 3.11 -53.95
C GLN A 73 -6.04 3.00 -54.20
N LYS A 74 -6.48 2.00 -54.97
CA LYS A 74 -7.91 1.73 -55.19
C LYS A 74 -8.63 1.33 -53.91
N MET A 75 -8.05 0.43 -53.12
CA MET A 75 -8.60 0.05 -51.82
C MET A 75 -8.66 1.25 -50.87
N LYS A 76 -7.61 2.08 -50.82
CA LYS A 76 -7.63 3.34 -50.08
C LYS A 76 -8.79 4.25 -50.52
N ALA A 77 -8.97 4.45 -51.81
CA ALA A 77 -10.05 5.28 -52.35
C ALA A 77 -11.45 4.72 -52.03
N ALA A 78 -11.63 3.40 -52.07
CA ALA A 78 -12.87 2.74 -51.67
C ALA A 78 -13.18 2.98 -50.19
N ILE A 79 -12.19 2.78 -49.33
CA ILE A 79 -12.28 3.07 -47.89
C ILE A 79 -12.62 4.54 -47.64
N GLU A 80 -11.98 5.48 -48.35
CA GLU A 80 -12.25 6.91 -48.19
C GLU A 80 -13.67 7.33 -48.59
N ARG A 81 -14.24 6.66 -49.59
CA ARG A 81 -15.65 6.81 -49.99
C ARG A 81 -16.62 6.10 -49.05
N ARG A 82 -16.11 5.33 -48.09
CA ARG A 82 -16.89 4.49 -47.15
C ARG A 82 -17.75 3.45 -47.85
N ASP A 83 -17.29 3.02 -49.02
CA ASP A 83 -17.91 1.97 -49.81
C ASP A 83 -16.83 1.02 -50.30
N ILE A 84 -16.76 -0.14 -49.64
CA ILE A 84 -15.84 -1.22 -49.96
C ILE A 84 -16.59 -2.50 -50.33
N SER A 85 -17.88 -2.40 -50.66
CA SER A 85 -18.75 -3.55 -50.96
C SER A 85 -18.21 -4.42 -52.11
N GLU A 86 -17.38 -3.85 -53.00
CA GLU A 86 -16.64 -4.56 -54.04
C GLU A 86 -15.59 -5.55 -53.51
N TYR A 87 -15.06 -5.32 -52.30
CA TYR A 87 -13.98 -6.10 -51.71
C TYR A 87 -14.46 -7.03 -50.59
N TYR A 88 -15.34 -6.54 -49.71
CA TYR A 88 -15.83 -7.30 -48.56
C TYR A 88 -17.16 -6.74 -48.03
N ASP A 89 -18.06 -7.63 -47.60
CA ASP A 89 -19.30 -7.23 -46.94
C ASP A 89 -19.07 -7.06 -45.44
N LEU A 90 -19.17 -5.83 -44.97
CA LEU A 90 -18.88 -5.47 -43.58
C LEU A 90 -20.09 -5.76 -42.67
N PRO A 91 -19.86 -6.27 -41.44
CA PRO A 91 -20.91 -6.37 -40.43
C PRO A 91 -21.60 -5.02 -40.21
N ALA A 92 -22.91 -5.06 -39.97
CA ALA A 92 -23.74 -3.84 -39.85
C ALA A 92 -23.20 -2.85 -38.81
N ALA A 93 -22.73 -3.37 -37.67
CA ALA A 93 -22.11 -2.57 -36.61
C ALA A 93 -20.81 -1.87 -37.06
N TYR A 94 -19.95 -2.55 -37.82
CA TYR A 94 -18.71 -1.99 -38.36
C TYR A 94 -18.98 -0.93 -39.42
N LYS A 95 -19.97 -1.19 -40.30
CA LYS A 95 -20.41 -0.26 -41.35
C LYS A 95 -20.91 1.05 -40.74
N GLN A 96 -21.65 0.98 -39.64
CA GLN A 96 -22.11 2.16 -38.90
C GLN A 96 -20.94 2.95 -38.30
N SER A 97 -19.92 2.28 -37.75
CA SER A 97 -18.71 2.96 -37.24
C SER A 97 -17.88 3.60 -38.36
N MET A 98 -17.78 2.95 -39.53
CA MET A 98 -17.15 3.54 -40.72
C MET A 98 -17.89 4.78 -41.20
N GLN A 99 -19.23 4.78 -41.12
CA GLN A 99 -20.07 5.91 -41.49
C GLN A 99 -20.03 7.07 -40.48
N SER A 100 -19.79 6.82 -39.21
CA SER A 100 -19.68 7.88 -38.19
C SER A 100 -18.27 8.44 -38.04
N TYR A 101 -17.25 7.78 -38.60
CA TYR A 101 -15.85 8.20 -38.54
C TYR A 101 -15.63 9.60 -39.12
N LYS A 102 -14.99 10.51 -38.38
CA LYS A 102 -14.69 11.87 -38.88
C LYS A 102 -13.36 11.88 -39.64
N LYS A 103 -13.40 12.18 -40.95
CA LYS A 103 -12.19 12.27 -41.80
C LYS A 103 -11.41 13.54 -41.45
N SER A 104 -10.08 13.43 -41.35
CA SER A 104 -9.21 14.58 -41.14
C SER A 104 -8.99 15.37 -42.43
N ASP A 105 -8.58 16.64 -42.32
CA ASP A 105 -8.22 17.49 -43.47
C ASP A 105 -7.11 16.90 -44.35
N ARG A 106 -6.33 15.94 -43.83
CA ARG A 106 -5.22 15.29 -44.52
C ARG A 106 -5.57 13.91 -45.14
N GLY A 107 -6.84 13.51 -45.14
CA GLY A 107 -7.27 12.20 -45.65
C GLY A 107 -7.41 11.13 -44.56
N MET A 108 -7.75 9.88 -44.94
CA MET A 108 -7.81 8.75 -44.00
C MET A 108 -6.46 8.03 -43.83
N PHE A 109 -5.49 8.28 -44.71
CA PHE A 109 -4.16 7.65 -44.70
C PHE A 109 -2.98 8.65 -44.66
N PRO A 110 -3.03 9.74 -43.84
CA PRO A 110 -2.08 10.85 -43.95
C PRO A 110 -0.63 10.47 -43.59
N GLN A 111 -0.43 9.48 -42.70
CA GLN A 111 0.88 9.01 -42.23
C GLN A 111 1.43 7.82 -43.04
N TRP A 112 0.68 7.33 -44.03
CA TRP A 112 0.93 6.06 -44.73
C TRP A 112 1.09 6.28 -46.24
N LYS A 113 1.99 7.21 -46.60
CA LYS A 113 2.42 7.46 -47.99
C LYS A 113 3.44 6.42 -48.48
N ASP A 114 4.19 5.84 -47.56
CA ASP A 114 5.19 4.80 -47.81
C ASP A 114 4.54 3.41 -47.72
N SER A 115 4.60 2.65 -48.82
CA SER A 115 4.07 1.29 -48.93
C SER A 115 4.77 0.33 -47.97
N PHE A 116 6.05 0.55 -47.66
CA PHE A 116 6.80 -0.35 -46.80
C PHE A 116 6.25 -0.40 -45.38
N ARG A 117 5.92 0.75 -44.78
CA ARG A 117 5.32 0.78 -43.44
C ARG A 117 3.96 0.08 -43.40
N ILE A 118 3.13 0.23 -44.43
CA ILE A 118 1.81 -0.43 -44.49
C ILE A 118 1.98 -1.94 -44.47
N LEU A 119 2.96 -2.43 -45.23
CA LEU A 119 3.20 -3.84 -45.49
C LEU A 119 4.16 -4.50 -44.50
N PHE A 120 4.91 -3.74 -43.69
CA PHE A 120 5.87 -4.28 -42.73
C PHE A 120 5.32 -5.43 -41.84
N PRO A 121 4.10 -5.34 -41.27
CA PRO A 121 3.55 -6.43 -40.45
C PRO A 121 3.33 -7.76 -41.18
N PHE A 122 3.34 -7.75 -42.52
CA PHE A 122 3.27 -8.97 -43.31
C PHE A 122 4.61 -9.75 -43.31
N PHE A 123 5.71 -9.09 -42.93
CA PHE A 123 7.08 -9.65 -42.97
C PHE A 123 7.73 -9.78 -41.58
N TYR A 124 7.02 -9.38 -40.53
CA TYR A 124 7.42 -9.52 -39.13
C TYR A 124 6.19 -9.89 -38.30
N THR A 125 5.96 -11.20 -38.16
CA THR A 125 4.74 -11.74 -37.52
C THR A 125 4.84 -11.70 -36.00
N ARG A 126 3.71 -11.91 -35.30
CA ARG A 126 3.68 -12.01 -33.81
C ARG A 126 4.65 -13.09 -33.31
N THR A 127 4.73 -14.22 -34.00
CA THR A 127 5.66 -15.30 -33.65
C THR A 127 7.12 -14.87 -33.78
N GLU A 128 7.49 -14.15 -34.84
CA GLU A 128 8.86 -13.64 -35.03
C GLU A 128 9.23 -12.55 -34.02
N LYS A 129 8.24 -11.74 -33.62
CA LYS A 129 8.35 -10.75 -32.55
C LYS A 129 8.76 -11.38 -31.23
N GLU A 130 8.02 -12.39 -30.78
CA GLU A 130 8.29 -13.10 -29.54
C GLU A 130 9.67 -13.78 -29.54
N GLN A 131 10.07 -14.35 -30.68
CA GLN A 131 11.38 -14.98 -30.80
C GLN A 131 12.53 -13.96 -30.73
N THR A 132 12.32 -12.76 -31.27
CA THR A 132 13.31 -11.67 -31.25
C THR A 132 13.51 -11.14 -29.83
N LYS A 133 12.41 -10.86 -29.11
CA LYS A 133 12.47 -10.40 -27.70
C LYS A 133 13.14 -11.43 -26.80
N LYS A 134 12.78 -12.72 -26.91
CA LYS A 134 13.39 -13.80 -26.13
C LYS A 134 14.89 -13.95 -26.37
N ALA A 135 15.34 -13.79 -27.61
CA ALA A 135 16.77 -13.88 -27.94
C ALA A 135 17.58 -12.76 -27.28
N LEU A 136 17.07 -11.52 -27.29
CA LEU A 136 17.73 -10.38 -26.66
C LEU A 136 17.69 -10.45 -25.12
N HIS A 137 16.57 -10.90 -24.54
CA HIS A 137 16.44 -11.04 -23.09
C HIS A 137 17.40 -12.09 -22.53
N LYS A 138 17.48 -13.26 -23.16
CA LYS A 138 18.41 -14.30 -22.76
C LYS A 138 19.86 -13.82 -22.81
N PHE A 139 20.21 -13.07 -23.85
CA PHE A 139 21.56 -12.49 -23.97
C PHE A 139 21.84 -11.46 -22.86
N ALA A 140 20.84 -10.65 -22.48
CA ALA A 140 20.96 -9.70 -21.38
C ALA A 140 21.20 -10.38 -20.01
N GLU A 141 20.49 -11.47 -19.73
CA GLU A 141 20.69 -12.25 -18.50
C GLU A 141 22.10 -12.86 -18.44
N GLU A 142 22.54 -13.45 -19.56
CA GLU A 142 23.90 -13.99 -19.67
C GLU A 142 24.98 -12.89 -19.45
N LEU A 143 24.73 -11.66 -19.90
CA LEU A 143 25.59 -10.51 -19.64
C LEU A 143 25.65 -10.13 -18.16
N ILE A 144 24.49 -10.07 -17.49
CA ILE A 144 24.39 -9.70 -16.07
C ILE A 144 25.13 -10.73 -15.22
N ASP A 145 24.83 -12.02 -15.44
CA ASP A 145 25.40 -13.13 -14.67
C ASP A 145 26.92 -13.21 -14.86
N HIS A 146 27.41 -13.10 -16.09
CA HIS A 146 28.83 -13.21 -16.38
C HIS A 146 29.66 -12.06 -15.81
N ASN A 147 29.06 -10.87 -15.65
CA ASN A 147 29.75 -9.66 -15.19
C ASN A 147 29.38 -9.24 -13.75
N SER A 148 28.55 -10.04 -13.05
CA SER A 148 28.12 -9.77 -11.65
C SER A 148 27.52 -8.37 -11.46
N ILE A 149 26.68 -7.92 -12.40
CA ILE A 149 26.02 -6.61 -12.33
C ILE A 149 24.80 -6.72 -11.41
N THR A 150 24.70 -5.87 -10.38
CA THR A 150 23.57 -5.85 -9.43
C THR A 150 22.61 -4.69 -9.69
N ASP A 151 21.40 -4.73 -9.11
CA ASP A 151 20.40 -3.64 -9.12
C ASP A 151 20.15 -3.04 -10.51
N THR A 152 19.86 -3.91 -11.48
CA THR A 152 19.79 -3.57 -12.91
C THR A 152 18.52 -4.12 -13.55
N GLN A 153 17.90 -3.34 -14.43
CA GLN A 153 16.76 -3.76 -15.26
C GLN A 153 17.15 -3.83 -16.74
N ILE A 154 16.46 -4.71 -17.48
CA ILE A 154 16.67 -4.98 -18.90
C ILE A 154 15.60 -4.26 -19.72
N HIS A 155 16.02 -3.44 -20.68
CA HIS A 155 15.13 -2.81 -21.66
C HIS A 155 15.43 -3.36 -23.05
N ILE A 156 14.41 -3.77 -23.80
CA ILE A 156 14.55 -4.38 -25.13
C ILE A 156 13.64 -3.68 -26.13
N VAL A 157 14.20 -3.36 -27.30
CA VAL A 157 13.44 -2.83 -28.43
C VAL A 157 13.73 -3.66 -29.67
N ASP A 158 12.68 -4.30 -30.18
CA ASP A 158 12.72 -5.13 -31.37
C ASP A 158 12.45 -4.33 -32.67
N PHE A 159 12.29 -5.02 -33.81
CA PHE A 159 12.05 -4.40 -35.13
C PHE A 159 10.69 -3.70 -35.26
N ASP A 160 9.84 -3.86 -34.25
CA ASP A 160 8.46 -3.41 -34.18
C ASP A 160 8.27 -2.43 -33.00
N GLY A 161 9.37 -2.00 -32.37
CA GLY A 161 9.35 -0.99 -31.34
C GLY A 161 8.93 0.39 -31.85
N SER A 162 8.39 1.22 -30.96
CA SER A 162 7.83 2.55 -31.25
C SER A 162 8.74 3.48 -32.07
N GLN A 163 10.06 3.36 -31.89
CA GLN A 163 11.08 4.11 -32.63
C GLN A 163 11.67 3.33 -33.82
N ASN A 164 11.53 2.00 -33.81
CA ASN A 164 12.21 1.07 -34.72
C ASN A 164 11.28 0.37 -35.73
N TYR A 165 9.97 0.62 -35.73
CA TYR A 165 9.09 -0.12 -36.63
C TYR A 165 9.47 0.07 -38.08
N GLY A 166 9.57 -1.01 -38.85
CA GLY A 166 10.10 -0.91 -40.20
C GLY A 166 11.50 -0.28 -40.27
N ASP A 167 12.25 -0.32 -39.18
CA ASP A 167 13.70 -0.19 -39.21
C ASP A 167 14.33 -1.58 -39.33
N ASP A 168 15.62 -1.63 -39.57
CA ASP A 168 16.40 -2.86 -39.66
C ASP A 168 17.32 -3.03 -38.46
N LEU A 169 16.95 -2.51 -37.29
CA LEU A 169 17.78 -2.61 -36.10
C LEU A 169 16.96 -3.03 -34.88
N VAL A 170 17.63 -3.72 -33.97
CA VAL A 170 17.14 -4.06 -32.64
C VAL A 170 18.21 -3.72 -31.62
N TRP A 171 17.79 -3.44 -30.40
CA TRP A 171 18.74 -3.10 -29.34
C TRP A 171 18.19 -3.46 -27.97
N MET A 172 19.10 -3.57 -27.02
CA MET A 172 18.81 -3.67 -25.60
C MET A 172 19.69 -2.71 -24.82
N ALA A 173 19.23 -2.34 -23.63
CA ALA A 173 19.97 -1.50 -22.70
C ALA A 173 19.83 -2.07 -21.29
N LEU A 174 20.94 -2.10 -20.55
CA LEU A 174 20.92 -2.29 -19.10
C LEU A 174 20.99 -0.92 -18.43
N ILE A 175 20.05 -0.67 -17.53
CA ILE A 175 19.98 0.57 -16.73
C ILE A 175 19.78 0.21 -15.27
N PRO A 176 20.16 1.10 -14.33
CA PRO A 176 19.96 0.80 -12.93
C PRO A 176 18.47 0.59 -12.63
N GLU A 177 18.16 -0.27 -11.66
CA GLU A 177 16.79 -0.57 -11.26
C GLU A 177 16.03 0.70 -10.82
N LYS A 178 16.75 1.67 -10.25
CA LYS A 178 16.21 2.97 -9.85
C LYS A 178 15.85 3.88 -11.03
N ALA A 179 16.29 3.58 -12.26
CA ALA A 179 16.00 4.34 -13.47
C ALA A 179 14.54 4.19 -13.88
N PRO A 180 13.83 5.29 -14.10
CA PRO A 180 12.49 5.20 -14.66
C PRO A 180 12.46 4.65 -16.08
N SER A 181 13.37 5.11 -16.94
CA SER A 181 13.50 4.62 -18.30
C SER A 181 14.92 4.80 -18.81
N VAL A 182 15.22 4.20 -19.96
CA VAL A 182 16.52 4.35 -20.64
C VAL A 182 16.89 5.82 -20.92
N GLN A 183 15.90 6.71 -21.04
CA GLN A 183 16.14 8.12 -21.35
C GLN A 183 16.65 8.92 -20.15
N ASP A 184 16.47 8.39 -18.95
CA ASP A 184 16.73 9.01 -17.66
C ASP A 184 17.93 8.35 -16.95
N ALA A 185 18.75 7.61 -17.69
CA ALA A 185 19.91 6.91 -17.15
C ALA A 185 21.04 6.84 -18.17
N TYR A 186 22.28 6.72 -17.68
CA TYR A 186 23.35 6.17 -18.49
C TYR A 186 23.07 4.66 -18.65
N GLN A 187 23.33 4.13 -19.84
CA GLN A 187 22.89 2.81 -20.28
C GLN A 187 24.10 1.98 -20.71
N LEU A 188 24.17 0.71 -20.32
CA LEU A 188 25.00 -0.27 -21.01
C LEU A 188 24.21 -0.76 -22.22
N PHE A 189 24.57 -0.25 -23.39
CA PHE A 189 23.82 -0.42 -24.63
C PHE A 189 24.40 -1.54 -25.49
N PHE A 190 23.52 -2.31 -26.13
CA PHE A 190 23.85 -3.31 -27.13
C PHE A 190 22.86 -3.24 -28.29
N ARG A 191 23.36 -3.24 -29.53
CA ARG A 191 22.57 -3.10 -30.74
C ARG A 191 23.02 -4.10 -31.80
N VAL A 192 22.04 -4.57 -32.56
CA VAL A 192 22.23 -5.42 -33.74
C VAL A 192 21.57 -4.76 -34.95
N ASP A 193 22.32 -4.64 -36.04
CA ASP A 193 21.80 -4.25 -37.35
C ASP A 193 22.44 -5.08 -38.48
N LYS A 194 22.13 -4.74 -39.73
CA LYS A 194 22.54 -5.51 -40.92
C LYS A 194 24.06 -5.59 -41.08
N ASP A 195 24.77 -4.63 -40.48
CA ASP A 195 26.19 -4.42 -40.58
C ASP A 195 26.95 -5.00 -39.35
N GLY A 196 26.23 -5.54 -38.34
CA GLY A 196 26.81 -6.28 -37.23
C GLY A 196 26.37 -5.79 -35.84
N TYR A 197 27.30 -5.83 -34.89
CA TYR A 197 27.06 -5.44 -33.50
C TYR A 197 27.59 -4.04 -33.20
N SER A 198 26.86 -3.29 -32.39
CA SER A 198 27.37 -2.07 -31.76
C SER A 198 26.93 -1.97 -30.31
N GLY A 199 27.59 -1.14 -29.51
CA GLY A 199 27.25 -0.97 -28.12
C GLY A 199 28.30 -0.22 -27.31
N GLY A 200 27.98 -0.01 -26.04
CA GLY A 200 28.85 0.70 -25.11
C GLY A 200 28.07 1.49 -24.07
N LEU A 201 28.58 2.66 -23.69
CA LEU A 201 27.95 3.52 -22.69
C LEU A 201 27.16 4.64 -23.35
N TYR A 202 25.85 4.58 -23.22
CA TYR A 202 24.96 5.55 -23.83
C TYR A 202 24.35 6.47 -22.78
N LYS A 203 24.37 7.78 -23.01
CA LYS A 203 23.72 8.75 -22.13
C LYS A 203 22.25 8.90 -22.53
N GLY A 204 21.33 8.63 -21.61
CA GLY A 204 19.92 8.97 -21.73
C GLY A 204 19.74 10.45 -22.05
N HIS A 205 18.90 10.76 -23.04
CA HIS A 205 18.84 12.10 -23.61
C HIS A 205 18.20 13.15 -22.69
N ARG A 206 17.52 12.74 -21.62
CA ARG A 206 16.93 13.66 -20.64
C ARG A 206 17.90 14.10 -19.55
N LEU A 207 19.07 13.47 -19.49
CA LEU A 207 20.10 13.76 -18.50
C LEU A 207 20.82 15.07 -18.81
N SER A 208 20.85 15.98 -17.83
CA SER A 208 21.59 17.23 -17.94
C SER A 208 23.12 17.00 -17.84
N GLY A 209 23.94 17.88 -18.43
CA GLY A 209 25.42 17.81 -18.34
C GLY A 209 26.16 17.69 -19.68
N ASN A 210 27.07 18.62 -19.94
CA ASN A 210 27.80 18.77 -21.21
C ASN A 210 29.17 18.04 -21.25
N GLY A 211 29.46 17.16 -20.28
CA GLY A 211 30.80 16.58 -20.08
C GLY A 211 31.00 15.12 -20.47
N PHE A 212 29.95 14.40 -20.89
CA PHE A 212 30.02 12.98 -21.25
C PHE A 212 29.93 12.80 -22.77
N THR A 213 30.85 12.02 -23.34
CA THR A 213 30.81 11.63 -24.75
C THR A 213 30.18 10.25 -24.85
N GLN A 214 29.10 10.10 -25.61
CA GLN A 214 28.50 8.79 -25.89
C GLN A 214 29.55 7.86 -26.49
N ILE A 215 29.66 6.66 -25.92
CA ILE A 215 30.57 5.62 -26.38
C ILE A 215 29.70 4.55 -27.06
N ASP A 216 29.55 4.64 -28.38
CA ASP A 216 28.95 3.59 -29.21
C ASP A 216 30.02 3.08 -30.18
N ASN A 217 30.52 1.89 -29.90
CA ASN A 217 31.55 1.25 -30.70
C ASN A 217 30.92 0.17 -31.58
N ARG A 218 31.41 0.02 -32.81
CA ARG A 218 31.09 -1.15 -33.63
C ARG A 218 32.09 -2.27 -33.37
N TYR A 219 31.55 -3.49 -33.28
CA TYR A 219 32.32 -4.69 -33.02
C TYR A 219 32.14 -5.67 -34.18
N SER A 220 33.26 -6.24 -34.63
CA SER A 220 33.26 -7.21 -35.74
C SER A 220 32.75 -8.59 -35.29
N THR A 221 32.87 -8.89 -33.99
CA THR A 221 32.37 -10.13 -33.37
C THR A 221 31.69 -9.84 -32.03
N LEU A 222 30.82 -10.76 -31.59
CA LEU A 222 30.17 -10.66 -30.29
C LEU A 222 31.18 -10.74 -29.13
N GLU A 223 32.26 -11.52 -29.29
CA GLU A 223 33.31 -11.66 -28.27
C GLU A 223 34.07 -10.35 -28.02
N ASP A 224 34.28 -9.54 -29.05
CA ASP A 224 34.92 -8.23 -28.92
C ASP A 224 34.05 -7.25 -28.12
N TYR A 225 32.73 -7.31 -28.31
CA TYR A 225 31.79 -6.53 -27.51
C TYR A 225 31.87 -6.92 -26.03
N LEU A 226 31.82 -8.21 -25.72
CA LEU A 226 31.89 -8.72 -24.34
C LEU A 226 33.18 -8.27 -23.62
N LYS A 227 34.33 -8.33 -24.30
CA LYS A 227 35.61 -7.88 -23.72
C LYS A 227 35.60 -6.40 -23.36
N SER A 228 34.88 -5.57 -24.12
CA SER A 228 34.83 -4.13 -23.86
C SER A 228 34.06 -3.76 -22.60
N LEU A 229 33.12 -4.60 -22.16
CA LEU A 229 32.26 -4.32 -20.99
C LEU A 229 33.03 -4.19 -19.68
N ASN A 230 34.16 -4.90 -19.53
CA ASN A 230 35.03 -4.80 -18.35
C ASN A 230 35.50 -3.37 -18.03
N LEU A 231 35.63 -2.51 -19.05
CA LEU A 231 36.03 -1.11 -18.87
C LEU A 231 34.84 -0.17 -18.69
N ILE A 232 33.66 -0.57 -19.18
CA ILE A 232 32.49 0.29 -19.29
C ILE A 232 31.61 0.20 -18.03
N ILE A 233 31.45 -1.00 -17.46
CA ILE A 233 30.59 -1.24 -16.30
C ILE A 233 30.92 -0.34 -15.10
N PRO A 234 32.19 -0.16 -14.68
CA PRO A 234 32.51 0.71 -13.55
C PRO A 234 32.16 2.19 -13.80
N GLN A 235 32.30 2.66 -15.05
CA GLN A 235 31.96 4.04 -15.42
C GLN A 235 30.44 4.27 -15.43
N TRP A 236 29.70 3.27 -15.92
CA TRP A 236 28.25 3.27 -15.92
C TRP A 236 27.66 3.37 -14.52
N GLN A 237 28.24 2.66 -13.53
CA GLN A 237 27.80 2.74 -12.13
C GLN A 237 27.97 4.16 -11.57
N ALA A 238 29.17 4.73 -11.68
CA ALA A 238 29.49 6.03 -11.11
C ALA A 238 28.63 7.18 -11.69
N LEU A 239 28.37 7.16 -13.00
CA LEU A 239 27.60 8.21 -13.67
C LEU A 239 26.12 8.20 -13.30
N ASN A 240 25.58 7.02 -13.02
CA ASN A 240 24.18 6.88 -12.67
C ASN A 240 23.87 7.32 -11.25
N GLU A 241 24.82 7.20 -10.30
CA GLU A 241 24.62 7.66 -8.92
C GLU A 241 24.23 9.13 -8.83
N THR A 242 24.77 10.00 -9.69
CA THR A 242 24.53 11.45 -9.66
C THR A 242 23.15 11.86 -10.19
N ILE A 243 22.53 11.06 -11.06
CA ILE A 243 21.25 11.41 -11.71
C ILE A 243 20.08 11.29 -10.76
N TYR A 244 20.12 10.32 -9.85
CA TYR A 244 19.00 10.06 -8.96
C TYR A 244 18.77 11.18 -7.94
N GLU A 245 19.62 12.23 -7.94
CA GLU A 245 19.32 13.53 -7.32
C GLU A 245 18.24 14.33 -8.10
N GLU A 246 18.22 14.29 -9.45
CA GLU A 246 17.23 14.97 -10.33
C GLU A 246 15.83 14.32 -10.32
N LEU A 247 15.71 13.02 -10.01
CA LEU A 247 14.42 12.30 -9.88
C LEU A 247 13.43 13.04 -8.96
N SER A 248 13.95 13.83 -8.02
CA SER A 248 13.21 14.62 -7.03
C SER A 248 12.19 15.62 -7.61
N GLU A 249 12.32 16.12 -8.85
CA GLU A 249 11.37 17.06 -9.46
C GLU A 249 10.12 16.38 -10.05
N ASP A 250 10.28 15.29 -10.80
CA ASP A 250 9.16 14.50 -11.35
C ASP A 250 8.34 13.84 -10.24
N GLU A 251 9.03 13.43 -9.17
CA GLU A 251 8.45 13.03 -7.90
C GLU A 251 7.51 14.11 -7.35
N ALA A 252 7.89 15.40 -7.42
CA ALA A 252 7.04 16.48 -6.93
C ALA A 252 5.74 16.62 -7.76
N GLU A 253 5.81 16.51 -9.10
CA GLU A 253 4.61 16.60 -9.95
C GLU A 253 3.68 15.38 -9.75
N PHE A 254 4.24 14.18 -9.78
CA PHE A 254 3.46 12.96 -9.57
C PHE A 254 2.78 12.97 -8.20
N LYS A 255 3.49 13.43 -7.17
CA LYS A 255 2.95 13.63 -5.83
C LYS A 255 1.80 14.65 -5.79
N ASP A 256 1.86 15.74 -6.55
CA ASP A 256 0.74 16.69 -6.68
C ASP A 256 -0.51 16.07 -7.34
N ARG A 257 -0.34 15.13 -8.29
CA ARG A 257 -1.48 14.45 -8.93
C ARG A 257 -2.16 13.43 -8.03
N ILE A 258 -1.38 12.56 -7.41
CA ILE A 258 -1.91 11.49 -6.55
C ILE A 258 -2.65 12.07 -5.34
N ARG A 259 -2.17 13.19 -4.78
CA ARG A 259 -2.82 13.89 -3.65
C ARG A 259 -4.25 14.33 -3.93
N LYS A 260 -4.64 14.46 -5.21
CA LYS A 260 -5.99 14.90 -5.63
C LYS A 260 -6.95 13.74 -5.91
N LEU A 261 -6.49 12.49 -5.76
CA LEU A 261 -7.24 11.26 -6.01
C LEU A 261 -7.51 10.52 -4.68
N SER A 262 -8.60 9.78 -4.60
CA SER A 262 -8.92 8.96 -3.42
C SER A 262 -8.08 7.69 -3.42
N LEU A 263 -7.76 7.23 -2.22
CA LEU A 263 -6.95 6.04 -2.00
C LEU A 263 -7.56 4.77 -2.62
N GLU A 264 -8.87 4.57 -2.48
CA GLU A 264 -9.60 3.45 -3.10
C GLU A 264 -9.39 3.40 -4.62
N ASN A 265 -9.46 4.56 -5.28
CA ASN A 265 -9.30 4.64 -6.72
C ASN A 265 -7.83 4.53 -7.13
N LEU A 266 -6.89 5.09 -6.35
CA LEU A 266 -5.46 4.88 -6.58
C LEU A 266 -5.12 3.39 -6.48
N ASN A 267 -5.59 2.70 -5.44
CA ASN A 267 -5.36 1.26 -5.24
C ASN A 267 -5.98 0.46 -6.39
N THR A 268 -7.24 0.73 -6.74
CA THR A 268 -7.89 0.05 -7.87
C THR A 268 -7.15 0.29 -9.19
N TYR A 269 -6.63 1.49 -9.39
CA TYR A 269 -5.87 1.85 -10.59
C TYR A 269 -4.53 1.09 -10.66
N PHE A 270 -3.75 1.08 -9.57
CA PHE A 270 -2.46 0.36 -9.54
C PHE A 270 -2.62 -1.16 -9.51
N ASN A 271 -3.66 -1.69 -8.87
CA ASN A 271 -3.95 -3.13 -8.91
C ASN A 271 -4.36 -3.58 -10.31
N ALA A 272 -5.15 -2.77 -11.01
CA ALA A 272 -5.46 -3.02 -12.42
C ALA A 272 -4.19 -2.96 -13.29
N LEU A 273 -3.29 -2.00 -13.05
CA LEU A 273 -2.02 -1.94 -13.77
C LEU A 273 -1.11 -3.13 -13.47
N ASP A 274 -0.98 -3.52 -12.21
CA ASP A 274 -0.20 -4.69 -11.80
C ASP A 274 -0.72 -5.95 -12.49
N GLN A 275 -2.04 -6.17 -12.50
CA GLN A 275 -2.64 -7.30 -13.18
C GLN A 275 -2.39 -7.27 -14.70
N ILE A 276 -2.57 -6.12 -15.36
CA ILE A 276 -2.32 -5.98 -16.80
C ILE A 276 -0.85 -6.26 -17.12
N ILE A 277 0.08 -5.75 -16.31
CA ILE A 277 1.53 -5.95 -16.49
C ILE A 277 1.92 -7.40 -16.28
N GLU A 278 1.44 -8.04 -15.22
CA GLU A 278 1.73 -9.43 -14.89
C GLU A 278 1.13 -10.40 -15.93
N GLU A 279 -0.14 -10.22 -16.31
CA GLU A 279 -0.83 -11.10 -17.27
C GLU A 279 -0.24 -11.03 -18.68
N LEU A 280 0.13 -9.82 -19.14
CA LEU A 280 0.71 -9.63 -20.47
C LEU A 280 2.24 -9.70 -20.48
N SER A 281 2.86 -9.94 -19.31
CA SER A 281 4.32 -9.95 -19.15
C SER A 281 4.97 -8.68 -19.71
N LEU A 282 4.38 -7.51 -19.43
CA LEU A 282 4.86 -6.24 -19.97
C LEU A 282 6.19 -5.85 -19.33
N LEU A 283 7.20 -5.64 -20.16
CA LEU A 283 8.46 -5.05 -19.74
C LEU A 283 8.34 -3.52 -19.74
N ASN A 284 9.26 -2.84 -19.05
CA ASN A 284 9.33 -1.37 -19.02
C ASN A 284 9.78 -0.81 -20.38
N GLU A 285 8.93 -0.90 -21.39
CA GLU A 285 9.20 -0.53 -22.80
C GLU A 285 8.88 0.95 -23.09
N ASP A 286 9.50 1.48 -24.16
CA ASP A 286 9.40 2.90 -24.56
C ASP A 286 8.05 3.28 -25.19
N ASN A 287 7.27 2.30 -25.63
CA ASN A 287 5.93 2.47 -26.20
C ASN A 287 4.81 2.56 -25.14
N LEU A 288 5.10 2.22 -23.88
CA LEU A 288 4.22 2.47 -22.74
C LEU A 288 4.45 3.91 -22.26
N VAL A 289 3.42 4.62 -21.83
CA VAL A 289 3.54 5.99 -21.31
C VAL A 289 2.71 6.12 -20.03
N PHE A 290 3.36 6.61 -18.96
CA PHE A 290 2.78 6.85 -17.65
C PHE A 290 2.77 8.34 -17.37
N SER A 291 1.64 8.97 -17.65
CA SER A 291 1.54 10.43 -17.65
C SER A 291 0.77 10.98 -16.46
N THR A 292 1.28 12.08 -15.93
CA THR A 292 0.64 12.97 -14.94
C THR A 292 0.02 14.22 -15.59
N ALA A 293 0.17 14.38 -16.91
CA ALA A 293 -0.30 15.53 -17.66
C ALA A 293 -1.83 15.65 -17.65
N SER A 294 -2.36 16.82 -18.00
CA SER A 294 -3.80 17.10 -18.01
C SER A 294 -4.54 16.84 -16.68
N LYS A 295 -3.78 16.82 -15.56
CA LYS A 295 -4.25 16.61 -14.18
C LYS A 295 -4.91 15.25 -13.97
N GLN A 296 -4.35 14.19 -14.53
CA GLN A 296 -4.83 12.81 -14.38
C GLN A 296 -3.66 11.83 -14.31
N LEU A 297 -3.90 10.62 -13.78
CA LEU A 297 -3.00 9.48 -13.99
C LEU A 297 -3.45 8.76 -15.25
N SER A 298 -2.52 8.47 -16.15
CA SER A 298 -2.86 7.86 -17.42
C SER A 298 -1.81 6.87 -17.86
N PHE A 299 -2.24 5.61 -17.95
CA PHE A 299 -1.52 4.55 -18.62
C PHE A 299 -1.95 4.52 -20.09
N GLN A 300 -0.97 4.69 -20.94
CA GLN A 300 -1.14 4.79 -22.37
C GLN A 300 -0.23 3.81 -23.08
N VAL A 301 -0.71 3.29 -24.20
CA VAL A 301 0.12 2.63 -25.20
C VAL A 301 0.26 3.63 -26.37
N GLY A 302 1.45 4.23 -26.46
CA GLY A 302 1.74 5.37 -27.34
C GLY A 302 0.90 6.58 -26.98
N ARG A 303 -0.04 6.94 -27.86
CA ARG A 303 -0.97 8.06 -27.65
C ARG A 303 -2.37 7.63 -27.22
N ARG A 304 -2.59 6.33 -27.00
CA ARG A 304 -3.91 5.77 -26.70
C ARG A 304 -4.05 5.55 -25.21
N TYR A 305 -5.10 6.13 -24.65
CA TYR A 305 -5.47 5.91 -23.26
C TYR A 305 -6.02 4.50 -23.06
N CYS A 306 -5.28 3.71 -22.29
CA CYS A 306 -5.64 2.33 -21.97
C CYS A 306 -6.39 2.28 -20.63
N LEU A 307 -5.84 2.94 -19.62
CA LEU A 307 -6.44 3.07 -18.29
C LEU A 307 -6.12 4.45 -17.73
N ASN A 308 -7.16 5.20 -17.37
CA ASN A 308 -7.03 6.55 -16.85
C ASN A 308 -7.77 6.69 -15.53
N LEU A 309 -7.19 7.49 -14.64
CA LEU A 309 -7.82 7.95 -13.41
C LEU A 309 -7.75 9.48 -13.35
N LYS A 310 -8.91 10.12 -13.48
CA LYS A 310 -9.08 11.57 -13.39
C LYS A 310 -10.23 11.89 -12.46
N ASN A 311 -10.01 12.76 -11.47
CA ASN A 311 -11.06 13.19 -10.54
C ASN A 311 -11.88 12.02 -9.97
N ASN A 312 -11.21 10.93 -9.57
CA ASN A 312 -11.87 9.74 -9.01
C ASN A 312 -12.83 8.99 -9.94
N LYS A 313 -12.67 9.18 -11.25
CA LYS A 313 -13.38 8.41 -12.27
C LYS A 313 -12.40 7.68 -13.16
N PHE A 314 -12.75 6.43 -13.46
CA PHE A 314 -11.99 5.57 -14.33
C PHE A 314 -12.46 5.70 -15.76
N SER A 315 -11.52 5.63 -16.68
CA SER A 315 -11.83 5.44 -18.09
C SER A 315 -10.85 4.43 -18.67
N PHE A 316 -11.36 3.42 -19.37
CA PHE A 316 -10.56 2.27 -19.79
C PHE A 316 -10.99 1.75 -21.16
N ILE A 317 -10.12 0.96 -21.77
CA ILE A 317 -10.45 0.20 -22.99
C ILE A 317 -10.97 -1.20 -22.64
N ALA A 318 -11.88 -1.73 -23.46
CA ALA A 318 -12.22 -3.17 -23.47
C ALA A 318 -12.43 -3.62 -24.92
N PRO A 319 -12.42 -4.94 -25.22
CA PRO A 319 -12.53 -5.46 -26.56
C PRO A 319 -13.83 -4.96 -27.12
N GLU A 320 -13.82 -4.75 -28.41
CA GLU A 320 -14.72 -3.74 -28.87
C GLU A 320 -16.18 -4.23 -28.82
N ASP A 321 -16.42 -5.49 -29.17
CA ASP A 321 -17.69 -6.21 -29.06
C ASP A 321 -18.14 -6.42 -27.61
N TYR A 322 -17.24 -6.23 -26.65
CA TYR A 322 -17.53 -6.26 -25.22
C TYR A 322 -18.55 -5.17 -24.85
N ASN A 323 -19.56 -5.56 -24.06
CA ASN A 323 -20.65 -4.68 -23.66
C ASN A 323 -20.85 -4.76 -22.15
N ILE A 324 -20.85 -3.60 -21.50
CA ILE A 324 -21.12 -3.49 -20.06
C ILE A 324 -22.48 -2.80 -19.91
N PRO A 325 -23.51 -3.50 -19.38
CA PRO A 325 -24.85 -2.93 -19.25
C PRO A 325 -24.84 -1.61 -18.48
N GLY A 326 -25.43 -0.57 -19.08
CA GLY A 326 -25.61 0.74 -18.44
C GLY A 326 -24.38 1.66 -18.46
N ILE A 327 -23.30 1.29 -19.16
CA ILE A 327 -22.09 2.13 -19.28
C ILE A 327 -21.97 2.72 -20.67
N GLU A 328 -21.67 4.00 -20.73
CA GLU A 328 -21.45 4.72 -21.98
C GLU A 328 -20.17 4.21 -22.67
N LYS A 329 -20.36 3.72 -23.89
CA LYS A 329 -19.30 3.21 -24.76
C LYS A 329 -19.05 4.18 -25.89
N GLU A 330 -17.81 4.65 -26.00
CA GLU A 330 -17.35 5.48 -27.11
C GLU A 330 -16.38 4.71 -28.01
N ALA A 331 -16.48 4.94 -29.31
CA ALA A 331 -15.51 4.44 -30.28
C ALA A 331 -14.21 5.25 -30.20
N PHE A 332 -13.05 4.60 -30.19
CA PHE A 332 -11.78 5.31 -30.34
C PHE A 332 -11.60 5.80 -31.77
N THR A 333 -11.00 6.99 -31.95
CA THR A 333 -10.62 7.47 -33.27
C THR A 333 -9.49 6.61 -33.86
N GLY A 334 -9.77 6.02 -35.02
CA GLY A 334 -8.90 5.06 -35.71
C GLY A 334 -9.08 3.68 -35.11
N GLY A 335 -10.29 3.12 -35.27
CA GLY A 335 -11.16 2.22 -34.46
C GLY A 335 -10.78 0.86 -33.86
N ALA A 336 -11.25 -0.22 -34.50
CA ALA A 336 -10.92 -1.65 -34.51
C ALA A 336 -11.43 -2.61 -33.42
N ASN A 337 -10.70 -2.49 -32.32
CA ASN A 337 -10.39 -3.66 -31.50
C ASN A 337 -10.62 -3.32 -30.03
N ALA A 338 -10.89 -2.05 -29.72
CA ALA A 338 -11.05 -1.58 -28.37
C ALA A 338 -12.00 -0.39 -28.34
N ALA A 339 -13.01 -0.46 -27.48
CA ALA A 339 -13.91 0.65 -27.20
C ALA A 339 -13.53 1.34 -25.89
N TYR A 340 -13.76 2.64 -25.81
CA TYR A 340 -13.52 3.41 -24.60
C TYR A 340 -14.76 3.48 -23.72
N PHE A 341 -14.59 3.14 -22.46
CA PHE A 341 -15.61 3.28 -21.44
C PHE A 341 -15.20 4.42 -20.52
N LYS A 342 -16.04 5.44 -20.39
CA LYS A 342 -15.71 6.66 -19.64
C LYS A 342 -16.43 6.75 -18.31
N ASN A 343 -15.83 7.53 -17.42
CA ASN A 343 -16.48 8.05 -16.21
C ASN A 343 -17.05 6.96 -15.27
N ASN A 344 -16.32 5.85 -15.16
CA ASN A 344 -16.70 4.68 -14.40
C ASN A 344 -16.18 4.74 -12.95
N ILE A 345 -16.72 3.85 -12.12
CA ILE A 345 -16.29 3.65 -10.73
C ILE A 345 -15.29 2.50 -10.63
N ALA A 346 -14.54 2.44 -9.53
CA ALA A 346 -13.54 1.41 -9.24
C ALA A 346 -14.06 -0.02 -9.46
N GLN A 347 -15.26 -0.32 -8.97
CA GLN A 347 -15.87 -1.66 -9.05
C GLN A 347 -16.01 -2.18 -10.49
N ILE A 348 -16.30 -1.30 -11.46
CA ILE A 348 -16.43 -1.69 -12.86
C ILE A 348 -15.07 -2.12 -13.43
N VAL A 349 -14.00 -1.41 -13.08
CA VAL A 349 -12.64 -1.77 -13.51
C VAL A 349 -12.27 -3.14 -12.96
N GLN A 350 -12.53 -3.39 -11.68
CA GLN A 350 -12.23 -4.68 -11.04
C GLN A 350 -13.04 -5.83 -11.65
N GLN A 351 -14.33 -5.63 -11.95
CA GLN A 351 -15.19 -6.67 -12.54
C GLN A 351 -14.83 -7.03 -13.98
N HIS A 352 -14.23 -6.10 -14.72
CA HIS A 352 -13.96 -6.25 -16.16
C HIS A 352 -12.48 -6.22 -16.51
N ILE A 353 -11.59 -6.39 -15.53
CA ILE A 353 -10.14 -6.27 -15.69
C ILE A 353 -9.61 -7.18 -16.80
N ASN A 354 -10.08 -8.43 -16.91
CA ASN A 354 -9.64 -9.36 -17.95
C ASN A 354 -9.92 -8.84 -19.37
N ALA A 355 -11.07 -8.17 -19.57
CA ALA A 355 -11.40 -7.56 -20.86
C ALA A 355 -10.50 -6.33 -21.10
N ILE A 356 -10.23 -5.54 -20.06
CA ILE A 356 -9.29 -4.43 -20.15
C ILE A 356 -7.90 -4.93 -20.58
N THR A 357 -7.40 -6.00 -19.96
CA THR A 357 -6.13 -6.66 -20.31
C THR A 357 -6.12 -7.09 -21.78
N GLU A 358 -7.17 -7.78 -22.24
CA GLU A 358 -7.28 -8.23 -23.63
C GLU A 358 -7.23 -7.06 -24.63
N ALA A 359 -7.92 -5.96 -24.33
CA ALA A 359 -7.91 -4.77 -25.17
C ALA A 359 -6.54 -4.06 -25.18
N VAL A 360 -5.82 -4.09 -24.05
CA VAL A 360 -4.45 -3.58 -23.96
C VAL A 360 -3.51 -4.40 -24.83
N ASP A 361 -3.61 -5.73 -24.85
CA ASP A 361 -2.81 -6.61 -25.72
C ASP A 361 -2.97 -6.19 -27.19
N PHE A 362 -4.21 -6.02 -27.66
CA PHE A 362 -4.48 -5.58 -29.03
C PHE A 362 -3.90 -4.19 -29.36
N GLU A 363 -3.85 -3.27 -28.40
CA GLU A 363 -3.30 -1.94 -28.62
C GLU A 363 -1.77 -1.94 -28.59
N ILE A 364 -1.15 -2.84 -27.82
CA ILE A 364 0.31 -3.08 -27.84
C ILE A 364 0.73 -3.69 -29.18
N GLU A 365 0.01 -4.71 -29.66
CA GLU A 365 0.26 -5.30 -30.98
C GLU A 365 0.15 -4.29 -32.12
N ARG A 366 -0.74 -3.30 -31.95
CA ARG A 366 -0.98 -2.26 -32.94
C ARG A 366 0.09 -1.15 -32.92
N ASN A 367 0.52 -0.73 -31.74
CA ASN A 367 1.27 0.51 -31.55
C ASN A 367 2.78 0.35 -31.71
N ASN A 368 3.18 0.04 -32.94
CA ASN A 368 4.59 -0.15 -33.26
C ASN A 368 5.26 1.15 -33.73
N LYS A 369 4.53 2.26 -33.89
CA LYS A 369 5.13 3.59 -34.10
C LYS A 369 4.35 4.66 -33.39
N THR A 370 4.89 5.19 -32.30
CA THR A 370 4.90 6.64 -32.03
C THR A 370 5.61 6.91 -30.70
N ASP A 371 6.67 7.72 -30.73
CA ASP A 371 7.07 8.51 -29.56
C ASP A 371 5.99 9.55 -29.25
N PRO A 372 5.57 9.63 -27.99
CA PRO A 372 5.97 10.81 -27.22
C PRO A 372 6.26 10.48 -25.75
N LYS A 373 7.53 10.58 -25.34
CA LYS A 373 7.89 10.68 -23.92
C LYS A 373 7.75 12.10 -23.35
N GLU A 374 7.35 13.11 -24.13
CA GLU A 374 7.13 14.47 -23.57
C GLU A 374 6.12 14.51 -22.41
N TYR A 375 5.28 13.49 -22.27
CA TYR A 375 4.26 13.42 -21.22
C TYR A 375 4.52 12.34 -20.17
N ASP A 376 5.62 11.59 -20.28
CA ASP A 376 5.95 10.51 -19.37
C ASP A 376 6.59 11.05 -18.09
N ASN A 377 5.97 10.77 -16.95
CA ASN A 377 6.50 11.13 -15.65
C ASN A 377 7.31 9.96 -15.10
N THR A 378 8.59 10.22 -14.85
CA THR A 378 9.58 9.19 -14.57
C THR A 378 9.34 8.55 -13.19
N ALA A 379 8.97 9.35 -12.18
CA ALA A 379 8.56 8.84 -10.87
C ALA A 379 7.30 7.96 -10.96
N PHE A 380 6.30 8.34 -11.76
CA PHE A 380 5.09 7.53 -11.95
C PHE A 380 5.39 6.20 -12.63
N ARG A 381 6.17 6.21 -13.73
CA ARG A 381 6.62 4.99 -14.38
C ARG A 381 7.35 4.06 -13.41
N LYS A 382 8.29 4.60 -12.63
CA LYS A 382 9.02 3.82 -11.64
C LYS A 382 8.07 3.21 -10.61
N ALA A 383 7.09 3.96 -10.11
CA ALA A 383 6.07 3.43 -9.21
C ALA A 383 5.16 2.35 -9.85
N VAL A 384 5.10 2.23 -11.17
CA VAL A 384 4.35 1.15 -11.81
C VAL A 384 5.14 -0.16 -11.79
N PHE A 385 6.42 -0.13 -12.12
CA PHE A 385 7.24 -1.35 -12.26
C PHE A 385 8.01 -1.74 -10.99
N ASP A 386 8.29 -0.77 -10.11
CA ASP A 386 8.96 -0.99 -8.83
C ASP A 386 7.94 -0.77 -7.71
N LYS A 387 7.40 -1.88 -7.19
CA LYS A 387 6.36 -1.88 -6.16
C LYS A 387 6.90 -1.39 -4.80
N GLU A 388 8.19 -1.56 -4.53
CA GLU A 388 8.84 -1.07 -3.31
C GLU A 388 9.01 0.44 -3.36
N TYR A 389 9.51 0.95 -4.49
CA TYR A 389 9.53 2.38 -4.76
C TYR A 389 8.12 2.97 -4.73
N ARG A 390 7.11 2.32 -5.32
CA ARG A 390 5.71 2.77 -5.23
C ARG A 390 5.28 2.91 -3.77
N ALA A 391 5.44 1.87 -2.97
CA ALA A 391 5.05 1.87 -1.57
C ALA A 391 5.72 3.03 -0.80
N THR A 392 7.03 3.20 -1.01
CA THR A 392 7.83 4.27 -0.42
C THR A 392 7.39 5.65 -0.91
N PHE A 393 7.17 5.80 -2.22
CA PHE A 393 6.86 7.05 -2.90
C PHE A 393 5.48 7.61 -2.54
N PHE A 394 4.50 6.72 -2.47
CA PHE A 394 3.14 7.05 -2.05
C PHE A 394 3.02 7.30 -0.54
N ASN A 395 4.05 6.95 0.23
CA ASN A 395 3.98 6.88 1.68
C ASN A 395 2.82 5.96 2.12
N PHE A 396 2.51 4.95 1.29
CA PHE A 396 1.48 3.95 1.51
C PHE A 396 2.13 2.61 1.86
N ASP A 397 1.57 1.96 2.88
CA ASP A 397 1.95 0.61 3.28
C ASP A 397 1.74 -0.34 2.07
N PRO A 398 2.77 -1.07 1.57
CA PRO A 398 2.64 -1.98 0.42
C PRO A 398 1.57 -3.05 0.64
N THR A 399 1.17 -3.31 1.89
CA THR A 399 0.05 -4.20 2.22
C THR A 399 -1.31 -3.70 1.72
N GLN A 400 -1.46 -2.42 1.36
CA GLN A 400 -2.72 -1.88 0.80
C GLN A 400 -2.95 -2.24 -0.69
N LEU A 401 -1.92 -2.65 -1.43
CA LEU A 401 -2.04 -3.17 -2.81
C LEU A 401 -2.56 -4.62 -2.86
N LEU A 402 -2.54 -5.35 -1.74
CA LEU A 402 -3.02 -6.73 -1.62
C LEU A 402 -4.54 -6.86 -1.43
N PHE A 403 -5.27 -5.74 -1.31
CA PHE A 403 -6.71 -5.73 -1.04
C PHE A 403 -7.57 -5.72 -2.31
N THR A 404 -7.44 -6.74 -3.18
CA THR A 404 -8.49 -7.03 -4.19
C THR A 404 -8.60 -8.51 -4.59
N VAL A 405 -8.11 -9.47 -3.80
CA VAL A 405 -8.28 -10.92 -4.10
C VAL A 405 -8.87 -11.73 -2.93
N LYS A 406 -9.52 -11.08 -1.96
CA LYS A 406 -10.18 -11.82 -0.87
C LYS A 406 -11.63 -11.43 -0.71
N ASP A 407 -12.44 -11.76 -1.72
CA ASP A 407 -13.87 -12.01 -1.54
C ASP A 407 -14.46 -12.85 -2.69
N THR A 408 -13.86 -14.01 -2.94
CA THR A 408 -14.61 -15.21 -3.37
C THR A 408 -13.76 -16.45 -3.07
N ALA A 409 -14.40 -17.45 -2.46
CA ALA A 409 -13.86 -18.75 -2.03
C ALA A 409 -13.11 -18.80 -0.68
N ILE A 410 -13.90 -18.95 0.38
CA ILE A 410 -13.49 -19.75 1.56
C ILE A 410 -13.26 -21.20 1.09
N LYS A 411 -11.99 -21.61 1.00
CA LYS A 411 -11.44 -22.88 1.54
C LYS A 411 -9.98 -23.12 1.09
N ALA A 412 -9.09 -23.17 2.08
CA ALA A 412 -7.70 -23.69 2.08
C ALA A 412 -6.73 -23.04 1.04
N ASN A 413 -5.60 -22.44 1.39
CA ASN A 413 -4.57 -22.89 2.32
C ASN A 413 -3.66 -21.72 2.72
N LYS A 414 -2.93 -21.88 3.82
CA LYS A 414 -2.06 -20.91 4.50
C LYS A 414 -0.97 -20.31 3.58
N ASN A 415 -0.89 -18.98 3.55
CA ASN A 415 0.35 -18.21 3.63
C ASN A 415 0.01 -16.91 4.40
N LYS A 416 0.45 -16.83 5.66
CA LYS A 416 0.24 -15.65 6.52
C LYS A 416 1.08 -14.50 5.96
N SER A 417 0.45 -13.41 5.53
CA SER A 417 1.12 -12.12 5.41
C SER A 417 1.72 -11.74 6.77
N PRO A 418 2.92 -11.13 6.82
CA PRO A 418 3.52 -10.73 8.08
C PRO A 418 2.63 -9.70 8.78
N MET A 419 2.33 -9.93 10.06
CA MET A 419 1.53 -9.02 10.87
C MET A 419 2.37 -7.81 11.28
N LEU A 420 1.80 -6.60 11.14
CA LEU A 420 2.50 -5.35 11.44
C LEU A 420 2.78 -5.21 12.94
N LEU A 421 4.02 -4.87 13.29
CA LEU A 421 4.48 -4.79 14.68
C LEU A 421 3.85 -3.65 15.48
N ASN A 422 3.67 -2.48 14.88
CA ASN A 422 3.07 -1.31 15.52
C ASN A 422 1.88 -0.83 14.71
N GLN A 423 0.70 -0.80 15.31
CA GLN A 423 -0.55 -0.46 14.64
C GLN A 423 -1.36 0.53 15.48
N ILE A 424 -2.03 1.49 14.86
CA ILE A 424 -3.02 2.37 15.50
C ILE A 424 -4.34 2.22 14.77
N LEU A 425 -5.35 1.70 15.47
CA LEU A 425 -6.73 1.70 15.00
C LEU A 425 -7.31 3.10 15.24
N PHE A 426 -7.60 3.85 14.18
CA PHE A 426 -8.08 5.23 14.31
C PHE A 426 -9.40 5.46 13.58
N GLY A 427 -10.15 6.47 14.01
CA GLY A 427 -11.36 6.88 13.32
C GLY A 427 -12.42 7.48 14.24
N PRO A 428 -13.61 7.74 13.71
CA PRO A 428 -14.66 8.42 14.44
C PRO A 428 -15.17 7.61 15.65
N PRO A 429 -15.83 8.25 16.63
CA PRO A 429 -16.33 7.54 17.80
C PRO A 429 -17.40 6.51 17.41
N GLY A 430 -17.41 5.37 18.12
CA GLY A 430 -18.41 4.32 17.93
C GLY A 430 -18.19 3.40 16.73
N THR A 431 -16.99 3.37 16.15
CA THR A 431 -16.64 2.46 15.03
C THR A 431 -16.02 1.13 15.48
N GLY A 432 -15.97 0.88 16.79
CA GLY A 432 -15.52 -0.41 17.35
C GLY A 432 -14.00 -0.57 17.45
N LYS A 433 -13.21 0.50 17.53
CA LYS A 433 -11.74 0.44 17.65
C LYS A 433 -11.26 -0.43 18.81
N THR A 434 -11.63 -0.09 20.04
CA THR A 434 -11.31 -0.86 21.25
C THR A 434 -11.93 -2.25 21.25
N PHE A 435 -13.05 -2.45 20.53
CA PHE A 435 -13.63 -3.78 20.37
C PHE A 435 -12.74 -4.69 19.50
N ASN A 436 -12.12 -4.14 18.45
CA ASN A 436 -11.30 -4.88 17.50
C ASN A 436 -9.87 -5.12 17.98
N THR A 437 -9.32 -4.31 18.92
CA THR A 437 -7.99 -4.56 19.49
C THR A 437 -7.88 -5.93 20.18
N ILE A 438 -8.95 -6.41 20.81
CA ILE A 438 -9.01 -7.74 21.41
C ILE A 438 -8.81 -8.83 20.35
N ASN A 439 -9.52 -8.74 19.23
CA ASN A 439 -9.43 -9.74 18.16
C ASN A 439 -8.03 -9.74 17.54
N LEU A 440 -7.52 -8.54 17.24
CA LEU A 440 -6.20 -8.35 16.65
C LEU A 440 -5.09 -8.88 17.56
N ALA A 441 -5.16 -8.60 18.86
CA ALA A 441 -4.18 -9.10 19.83
C ALA A 441 -4.17 -10.62 19.87
N LEU A 442 -5.35 -11.26 19.90
CA LEU A 442 -5.45 -12.72 19.90
C LEU A 442 -4.96 -13.34 18.58
N GLU A 443 -5.25 -12.71 17.45
CA GLU A 443 -4.79 -13.15 16.13
C GLU A 443 -3.25 -13.12 16.02
N ILE A 444 -2.61 -12.07 16.57
CA ILE A 444 -1.15 -11.95 16.71
C ILE A 444 -0.59 -13.09 17.56
N LEU A 445 -1.27 -13.44 18.65
CA LEU A 445 -0.89 -14.58 19.49
C LEU A 445 -1.15 -15.95 18.82
N GLY A 446 -1.70 -15.96 17.60
CA GLY A 446 -2.01 -17.18 16.86
C GLY A 446 -3.25 -17.91 17.37
N GLU A 447 -4.06 -17.25 18.19
CA GLU A 447 -5.33 -17.79 18.70
C GLU A 447 -6.38 -17.73 17.59
N LYS A 448 -7.08 -18.84 17.38
CA LYS A 448 -8.19 -18.89 16.42
C LYS A 448 -9.43 -18.30 17.06
N THR A 449 -9.91 -17.19 16.50
CA THR A 449 -11.14 -16.52 16.96
C THR A 449 -12.34 -16.78 16.04
N ASP A 450 -12.12 -17.47 14.92
CA ASP A 450 -13.16 -17.81 13.94
C ASP A 450 -14.26 -18.70 14.56
N ASN A 451 -15.53 -18.31 14.37
CA ASN A 451 -16.72 -19.04 14.83
C ASN A 451 -16.83 -19.27 16.35
N ILE A 452 -16.16 -18.44 17.16
CA ILE A 452 -16.25 -18.50 18.63
C ILE A 452 -17.13 -17.36 19.15
N GLU A 453 -17.99 -17.65 20.13
CA GLU A 453 -18.80 -16.61 20.79
C GLU A 453 -17.92 -15.54 21.45
N ARG A 454 -18.40 -14.29 21.42
CA ARG A 454 -17.67 -13.13 21.97
C ARG A 454 -17.28 -13.30 23.44
N THR A 455 -18.12 -13.96 24.22
CA THR A 455 -17.86 -14.28 25.64
C THR A 455 -16.63 -15.16 25.81
N ALA A 456 -16.44 -16.16 24.93
CA ALA A 456 -15.28 -17.03 24.95
C ALA A 456 -14.02 -16.32 24.43
N ILE A 457 -14.12 -15.48 23.40
CA ILE A 457 -13.02 -14.62 22.93
C ILE A 457 -12.51 -13.74 24.08
N LYS A 458 -13.42 -13.11 24.84
CA LYS A 458 -13.06 -12.26 25.98
C LYS A 458 -12.35 -13.05 27.08
N ARG A 459 -12.77 -14.28 27.38
CA ARG A 459 -12.09 -15.14 28.37
C ARG A 459 -10.66 -15.51 27.95
N ILE A 460 -10.43 -15.77 26.66
CA ILE A 460 -9.08 -16.04 26.13
C ILE A 460 -8.21 -14.78 26.30
N PHE A 461 -8.74 -13.62 25.95
CA PHE A 461 -8.05 -12.34 26.14
C PHE A 461 -7.69 -12.09 27.61
N GLU A 462 -8.65 -12.24 28.53
CA GLU A 462 -8.43 -12.07 29.98
C GLU A 462 -7.34 -13.03 30.51
N ARG A 463 -7.31 -14.27 30.02
CA ARG A 463 -6.23 -15.22 30.35
C ARG A 463 -4.87 -14.74 29.87
N ARG A 464 -4.77 -14.29 28.61
CA ARG A 464 -3.50 -13.79 28.04
C ARG A 464 -3.00 -12.51 28.71
N VAL A 465 -3.92 -11.69 29.23
CA VAL A 465 -3.59 -10.54 30.10
C VAL A 465 -3.05 -11.02 31.45
N ALA A 466 -3.70 -11.99 32.09
CA ALA A 466 -3.24 -12.56 33.36
C ALA A 466 -1.86 -13.23 33.25
N ASP A 467 -1.60 -13.89 32.13
CA ASP A 467 -0.29 -14.50 31.80
C ASP A 467 0.79 -13.44 31.52
N GLY A 468 0.41 -12.15 31.39
CA GLY A 468 1.31 -11.05 31.08
C GLY A 468 1.80 -11.05 29.62
N GLN A 469 1.18 -11.83 28.75
CA GLN A 469 1.47 -11.88 27.31
C GLN A 469 0.77 -10.74 26.56
N ILE A 470 -0.32 -10.23 27.12
CA ILE A 470 -0.97 -8.98 26.73
C ILE A 470 -0.90 -7.99 27.90
N MET A 471 -0.55 -6.73 27.65
CA MET A 471 -0.78 -5.65 28.60
C MET A 471 -1.68 -4.59 27.97
N PHE A 472 -2.64 -4.08 28.72
CA PHE A 472 -3.58 -3.06 28.27
C PHE A 472 -3.45 -1.83 29.15
N THR A 473 -3.30 -0.66 28.52
CA THR A 473 -3.31 0.64 29.20
C THR A 473 -4.10 1.66 28.39
N THR A 474 -4.51 2.74 29.04
CA THR A 474 -5.21 3.86 28.40
C THR A 474 -4.42 5.13 28.68
N PHE A 475 -4.14 5.91 27.64
CA PHE A 475 -3.44 7.18 27.82
C PHE A 475 -4.41 8.28 28.27
N HIS A 476 -3.90 9.12 29.18
CA HIS A 476 -4.59 10.28 29.70
C HIS A 476 -3.57 11.42 29.86
N GLN A 477 -4.06 12.65 30.03
CA GLN A 477 -3.21 13.85 30.06
C GLN A 477 -2.13 13.82 31.16
N SER A 478 -2.36 13.08 32.25
CA SER A 478 -1.39 12.92 33.34
C SER A 478 -0.49 11.68 33.22
N MET A 479 -0.55 10.91 32.14
CA MET A 479 0.35 9.77 31.91
C MET A 479 1.75 10.31 31.64
N SER A 480 2.76 9.80 32.35
CA SER A 480 4.14 10.26 32.22
C SER A 480 5.12 9.12 31.88
N TYR A 481 6.38 9.50 31.64
CA TYR A 481 7.48 8.56 31.44
C TYR A 481 7.66 7.61 32.63
N GLU A 482 7.47 8.12 33.85
CA GLU A 482 7.64 7.37 35.10
C GLU A 482 6.63 6.23 35.26
N ASP A 483 5.42 6.40 34.74
CA ASP A 483 4.37 5.38 34.77
C ASP A 483 4.54 4.36 33.64
N PHE A 484 5.04 4.80 32.49
CA PHE A 484 5.09 3.98 31.28
C PHE A 484 6.41 3.23 31.12
N ILE A 485 7.55 3.84 31.48
CA ILE A 485 8.90 3.29 31.27
C ILE A 485 9.55 2.89 32.59
N GLU A 486 9.93 3.86 33.42
CA GLU A 486 10.45 3.62 34.77
C GLU A 486 10.45 4.93 35.58
N GLY A 487 10.16 4.82 36.87
CA GLY A 487 10.05 5.98 37.75
C GLY A 487 10.56 5.68 39.15
N ILE A 488 11.00 6.72 39.84
CA ILE A 488 11.39 6.61 41.26
C ILE A 488 10.12 6.68 42.11
N LYS A 489 9.82 5.62 42.85
CA LYS A 489 8.70 5.57 43.79
C LYS A 489 9.19 5.44 45.23
N PRO A 490 8.61 6.20 46.17
CA PRO A 490 8.91 6.06 47.58
C PRO A 490 8.32 4.77 48.13
N LYS A 491 9.14 3.96 48.81
CA LYS A 491 8.70 2.84 49.64
C LYS A 491 9.04 3.09 51.10
N SER A 492 8.10 2.76 51.97
CA SER A 492 8.31 2.81 53.41
C SER A 492 8.79 1.44 53.89
N GLU A 493 10.04 1.38 54.34
CA GLU A 493 10.58 0.20 55.02
C GLU A 493 11.10 0.64 56.39
N ASN A 494 10.57 0.06 57.47
CA ASN A 494 10.93 0.39 58.86
C ASN A 494 10.92 1.90 59.19
N GLU A 495 9.84 2.61 58.84
CA GLU A 495 9.66 4.07 59.07
C GLU A 495 10.70 4.98 58.35
N LYS A 496 11.50 4.43 57.43
CA LYS A 496 12.39 5.19 56.55
C LYS A 496 11.84 5.19 55.12
N LEU A 497 11.85 6.38 54.51
CA LEU A 497 11.55 6.57 53.09
C LEU A 497 12.75 6.13 52.25
N LEU A 498 12.59 5.04 51.51
CA LEU A 498 13.53 4.58 50.49
C LEU A 498 12.97 4.92 49.11
N TYR A 499 13.84 5.37 48.20
CA TYR A 499 13.47 5.65 46.83
C TYR A 499 13.94 4.51 45.95
N GLU A 500 12.99 3.74 45.42
CA GLU A 500 13.29 2.63 44.51
C GLU A 500 12.84 2.96 43.10
N ILE A 501 13.57 2.46 42.13
CA ILE A 501 13.18 2.56 40.72
C ILE A 501 12.20 1.42 40.43
N GLU A 502 11.01 1.77 39.98
CA GLU A 502 9.96 0.84 39.59
C GLU A 502 9.81 0.83 38.07
N GLU A 503 9.59 -0.35 37.49
CA GLU A 503 9.37 -0.50 36.06
C GLU A 503 7.94 -0.09 35.68
N GLY A 504 7.83 0.71 34.63
CA GLY A 504 6.56 1.03 33.99
C GLY A 504 6.08 -0.08 33.07
N ILE A 505 4.85 0.08 32.57
CA ILE A 505 4.15 -0.97 31.81
C ILE A 505 4.91 -1.42 30.54
N PHE A 506 5.55 -0.48 29.84
CA PHE A 506 6.29 -0.73 28.60
C PHE A 506 7.59 -1.47 28.88
N LYS A 507 8.35 -1.05 29.90
CA LYS A 507 9.59 -1.73 30.30
C LYS A 507 9.28 -3.16 30.76
N SER A 508 8.22 -3.34 31.54
CA SER A 508 7.78 -4.65 32.02
C SER A 508 7.45 -5.63 30.89
N ILE A 509 6.64 -5.22 29.89
CA ILE A 509 6.31 -6.11 28.77
C ILE A 509 7.50 -6.36 27.86
N CYS A 510 8.38 -5.38 27.64
CA CYS A 510 9.62 -5.58 26.89
C CYS A 510 10.51 -6.63 27.58
N ASN A 511 10.67 -6.55 28.90
CA ASN A 511 11.46 -7.53 29.64
C ASN A 511 10.86 -8.95 29.54
N LYS A 512 9.53 -9.07 29.58
CA LYS A 512 8.84 -10.36 29.38
C LYS A 512 8.96 -10.90 27.95
N ALA A 513 9.04 -10.02 26.96
CA ALA A 513 9.12 -10.39 25.55
C ALA A 513 10.54 -10.77 25.12
N ARG A 514 11.59 -10.44 25.88
CA ARG A 514 12.96 -10.80 25.52
C ARG A 514 13.09 -12.33 25.35
N PRO A 515 13.69 -12.81 24.24
CA PRO A 515 13.99 -14.23 24.09
C PRO A 515 14.85 -14.68 25.26
N SER A 516 14.38 -15.65 26.03
CA SER A 516 15.15 -16.27 27.10
C SER A 516 16.42 -16.85 26.49
N SER A 517 17.60 -16.39 26.88
CA SER A 517 18.86 -17.03 26.51
C SER A 517 19.02 -18.32 27.32
N GLY A 518 18.22 -19.34 26.99
CA GLY A 518 18.08 -20.58 27.74
C GLY A 518 17.02 -20.51 28.84
N ASN A 519 17.13 -21.39 29.84
CA ASN A 519 16.09 -21.61 30.86
C ASN A 519 16.27 -20.75 32.13
N PHE A 520 16.94 -19.59 32.03
CA PHE A 520 17.31 -18.79 33.21
C PHE A 520 16.12 -18.39 34.08
N GLU A 521 15.05 -17.88 33.48
CA GLU A 521 13.84 -17.43 34.15
C GLU A 521 13.13 -18.57 34.87
N GLU A 522 12.96 -19.70 34.19
CA GLU A 522 12.33 -20.90 34.76
C GLU A 522 13.15 -21.40 35.95
N VAL A 523 14.46 -21.47 35.80
CA VAL A 523 15.39 -21.92 36.85
C VAL A 523 15.39 -20.95 38.03
N ILE A 524 15.38 -19.63 37.79
CA ILE A 524 15.35 -18.63 38.86
C ILE A 524 14.02 -18.64 39.61
N GLU A 525 12.88 -18.76 38.93
CA GLU A 525 11.58 -18.86 39.59
C GLU A 525 11.43 -20.16 40.40
N ALA A 526 11.93 -21.27 39.87
CA ALA A 526 12.01 -22.53 40.62
C ALA A 526 12.93 -22.38 41.85
N PHE A 527 14.07 -21.73 41.68
CA PHE A 527 15.03 -21.48 42.77
C PHE A 527 14.43 -20.56 43.85
N LYS A 528 13.78 -19.45 43.48
CA LYS A 528 13.09 -18.55 44.42
C LYS A 528 12.10 -19.31 45.30
N LYS A 529 11.27 -20.16 44.72
CA LYS A 529 10.29 -20.98 45.46
C LYS A 529 10.94 -21.99 46.42
N GLU A 530 12.13 -22.47 46.10
CA GLU A 530 12.86 -23.42 46.93
C GLU A 530 13.46 -22.78 48.19
N ILE A 531 13.91 -21.53 48.07
CA ILE A 531 14.60 -20.80 49.15
C ILE A 531 13.74 -19.67 49.73
N SER A 532 12.43 -19.68 49.47
CA SER A 532 11.48 -18.66 49.90
C SER A 532 11.21 -18.74 51.39
N GLU A 533 11.69 -17.75 52.15
CA GLU A 533 11.45 -17.64 53.59
C GLU A 533 9.96 -17.43 53.89
N ALA A 534 9.26 -16.70 53.02
CA ALA A 534 7.83 -16.46 53.11
C ALA A 534 6.99 -17.76 52.98
N ASP A 535 7.51 -18.75 52.25
CA ASP A 535 6.89 -20.06 52.09
C ASP A 535 7.40 -21.09 53.14
N GLY A 536 8.11 -20.64 54.18
CA GLY A 536 8.61 -21.47 55.27
C GLY A 536 9.77 -22.39 54.87
N LYS A 537 10.55 -22.03 53.86
CA LYS A 537 11.72 -22.81 53.42
C LYS A 537 12.99 -22.42 54.17
N GLU A 538 13.82 -23.41 54.48
CA GLU A 538 15.12 -23.20 55.10
C GLU A 538 16.14 -22.59 54.12
N PRO A 539 17.10 -21.77 54.58
CA PRO A 539 18.17 -21.26 53.74
C PRO A 539 19.00 -22.38 53.09
N LEU A 540 19.39 -22.18 51.83
CA LEU A 540 20.20 -23.14 51.09
C LEU A 540 21.70 -22.84 51.24
N THR A 541 22.47 -23.79 51.75
CA THR A 541 23.93 -23.67 51.83
C THR A 541 24.62 -23.99 50.50
N ILE A 542 25.41 -23.06 49.98
CA ILE A 542 26.26 -23.25 48.80
C ILE A 542 27.72 -23.33 49.25
N THR A 543 28.40 -24.42 48.89
CA THR A 543 29.82 -24.67 49.24
C THR A 543 30.68 -24.74 47.97
N SER A 544 31.75 -23.95 47.93
CA SER A 544 32.74 -23.93 46.85
C SER A 544 34.17 -24.03 47.41
N LYS A 545 35.18 -24.14 46.52
CA LYS A 545 36.60 -24.11 46.93
C LYS A 545 37.02 -22.77 47.55
N ALA A 546 36.27 -21.69 47.31
CA ALA A 546 36.62 -20.32 47.71
C ALA A 546 35.70 -19.72 48.77
N SER A 547 34.47 -20.25 48.96
CA SER A 547 33.47 -19.70 49.89
C SER A 547 32.40 -20.72 50.27
N THR A 548 31.87 -20.58 51.50
CA THR A 548 30.67 -21.28 51.99
C THR A 548 29.70 -20.25 52.57
N PHE A 549 28.45 -20.27 52.13
CA PHE A 549 27.43 -19.29 52.53
C PHE A 549 26.02 -19.86 52.38
N ASP A 550 25.07 -19.32 53.14
CA ASP A 550 23.64 -19.60 53.00
C ASP A 550 22.97 -18.57 52.08
N VAL A 551 21.93 -18.99 51.37
CA VAL A 551 21.16 -18.19 50.42
C VAL A 551 19.66 -18.30 50.73
N VAL A 552 18.95 -17.17 50.73
CA VAL A 552 17.50 -17.10 50.98
C VAL A 552 16.83 -16.04 50.08
N TYR A 553 15.55 -16.25 49.77
CA TYR A 553 14.70 -15.33 49.02
C TYR A 553 13.57 -14.78 49.91
N ARG A 554 13.40 -13.46 49.90
CA ARG A 554 12.45 -12.74 50.78
C ARG A 554 11.36 -11.97 50.01
N GLY A 555 11.04 -12.39 48.78
CA GLY A 555 9.97 -11.78 47.99
C GLY A 555 10.33 -10.49 47.25
N THR A 556 11.61 -10.11 47.21
CA THR A 556 12.13 -8.94 46.47
C THR A 556 13.05 -9.38 45.33
N ASN A 557 13.51 -8.49 44.44
CA ASN A 557 14.44 -8.84 43.35
C ASN A 557 15.90 -9.09 43.81
N VAL A 558 16.07 -9.59 45.04
CA VAL A 558 17.36 -9.75 45.71
C VAL A 558 17.39 -11.11 46.40
N PHE A 559 18.47 -11.87 46.19
CA PHE A 559 18.86 -12.97 47.06
C PHE A 559 19.67 -12.42 48.23
N TYR A 560 19.44 -12.94 49.43
CA TYR A 560 20.23 -12.60 50.60
C TYR A 560 21.22 -13.72 50.87
N VAL A 561 22.49 -13.37 51.06
CA VAL A 561 23.58 -14.33 51.28
C VAL A 561 24.24 -14.11 52.63
N GLN A 562 24.52 -15.19 53.38
CA GLN A 562 25.20 -15.11 54.67
C GLN A 562 26.45 -16.00 54.67
N PRO A 563 27.67 -15.44 54.68
CA PRO A 563 28.90 -16.21 54.68
C PRO A 563 29.17 -16.88 56.03
N HIS A 564 29.66 -18.11 56.00
CA HIS A 564 29.99 -18.89 57.20
C HIS A 564 31.33 -18.48 57.83
N ASN A 565 32.24 -17.90 57.04
CA ASN A 565 33.61 -17.53 57.47
C ASN A 565 33.75 -16.05 57.91
N SER A 566 32.66 -15.31 58.13
CA SER A 566 32.75 -13.92 58.59
C SER A 566 33.11 -13.82 60.07
N VAL A 567 34.13 -13.01 60.39
CA VAL A 567 34.64 -12.76 61.75
C VAL A 567 33.82 -11.68 62.50
N LYS A 568 32.86 -11.02 61.83
CA LYS A 568 31.92 -10.05 62.43
C LYS A 568 30.46 -10.42 62.13
N ASP A 569 29.58 -10.04 63.06
CA ASP A 569 28.10 -10.21 63.09
C ASP A 569 27.55 -10.62 61.73
N LYS A 570 27.23 -11.91 61.53
CA LYS A 570 26.90 -12.54 60.25
C LYS A 570 25.79 -11.78 59.48
N PRO A 571 26.08 -10.76 58.66
CA PRO A 571 25.03 -9.96 58.06
C PRO A 571 24.55 -10.68 56.80
N TRP A 572 23.27 -10.52 56.50
CA TRP A 572 22.73 -10.93 55.21
C TRP A 572 23.13 -9.89 54.16
N TYR A 573 23.97 -10.27 53.20
CA TYR A 573 24.38 -9.40 52.11
C TYR A 573 23.43 -9.54 50.92
N PRO A 574 23.04 -8.44 50.27
CA PRO A 574 22.19 -8.49 49.10
C PRO A 574 22.97 -8.93 47.85
N VAL A 575 22.35 -9.78 47.05
CA VAL A 575 22.77 -10.19 45.71
C VAL A 575 21.59 -9.96 44.77
N ASN A 576 21.67 -8.90 43.96
CA ASN A 576 20.59 -8.53 43.04
C ASN A 576 20.45 -9.60 41.94
N ILE A 577 19.23 -10.10 41.73
CA ILE A 577 18.94 -11.14 40.74
C ILE A 577 19.24 -10.66 39.31
N LEU A 578 19.09 -9.36 39.05
CA LEU A 578 19.50 -8.74 37.78
C LEU A 578 21.02 -8.80 37.57
N ASN A 579 21.83 -8.71 38.64
CA ASN A 579 23.27 -8.88 38.53
C ASN A 579 23.65 -10.34 38.27
N VAL A 580 22.90 -11.30 38.85
CA VAL A 580 23.05 -12.73 38.54
C VAL A 580 22.77 -12.99 37.07
N ARG A 581 21.69 -12.41 36.54
CA ARG A 581 21.36 -12.46 35.11
C ARG A 581 22.46 -11.85 34.25
N LYS A 582 22.83 -10.59 34.49
CA LYS A 582 23.85 -9.87 33.69
C LYS A 582 25.17 -10.62 33.66
N ALA A 583 25.62 -11.13 34.81
CA ALA A 583 26.86 -11.90 34.90
C ALA A 583 26.75 -13.25 34.19
N TYR A 584 25.61 -13.91 34.27
CA TYR A 584 25.34 -15.14 33.54
C TYR A 584 25.36 -14.91 32.03
N GLU A 585 24.59 -13.95 31.52
CA GLU A 585 24.46 -13.67 30.08
C GLU A 585 25.78 -13.18 29.46
N SER A 586 26.39 -12.14 30.03
CA SER A 586 27.60 -11.51 29.49
C SER A 586 28.89 -12.31 29.74
N GLY A 587 28.89 -13.19 30.74
CA GLY A 587 30.11 -13.83 31.24
C GLY A 587 31.09 -12.88 31.96
N SER A 588 30.75 -11.59 32.09
CA SER A 588 31.54 -10.59 32.82
C SER A 588 30.98 -10.35 34.22
N PHE A 589 31.87 -10.10 35.18
CA PHE A 589 31.53 -9.75 36.56
C PHE A 589 31.91 -8.30 36.90
N ASP A 590 32.27 -7.49 35.90
CA ASP A 590 32.67 -6.10 36.09
C ASP A 590 31.48 -5.25 36.55
N GLY A 591 31.70 -4.45 37.60
CA GLY A 591 30.65 -3.61 38.20
C GLY A 591 29.58 -4.37 39.01
N VAL A 592 29.69 -5.70 39.12
CA VAL A 592 28.78 -6.52 39.92
C VAL A 592 29.13 -6.42 41.40
N TYR A 593 28.21 -5.90 42.22
CA TYR A 593 28.32 -5.97 43.66
C TYR A 593 28.29 -7.44 44.12
N ASN A 594 29.20 -7.84 45.02
CA ASN A 594 29.32 -9.21 45.53
C ASN A 594 29.59 -10.30 44.44
N PRO A 595 30.60 -10.12 43.57
CA PRO A 595 30.80 -10.96 42.38
C PRO A 595 31.13 -12.42 42.72
N THR A 596 31.76 -12.67 43.88
CA THR A 596 32.06 -14.03 44.35
C THR A 596 30.79 -14.83 44.62
N TYR A 597 29.80 -14.25 45.31
CA TYR A 597 28.54 -14.93 45.59
C TYR A 597 27.70 -15.10 44.33
N VAL A 598 27.66 -14.09 43.46
CA VAL A 598 26.99 -14.17 42.15
C VAL A 598 27.57 -15.33 41.32
N ARG A 599 28.90 -15.45 41.25
CA ARG A 599 29.57 -16.52 40.51
C ARG A 599 29.24 -17.91 41.05
N GLU A 600 29.27 -18.09 42.37
CA GLU A 600 28.99 -19.39 42.97
C GLU A 600 27.50 -19.77 42.93
N ILE A 601 26.59 -18.78 42.98
CA ILE A 601 25.16 -18.99 42.70
C ILE A 601 24.97 -19.47 41.26
N ILE A 602 25.57 -18.80 40.27
CA ILE A 602 25.48 -19.22 38.85
C ILE A 602 25.95 -20.66 38.67
N LYS A 603 27.14 -21.00 39.20
CA LYS A 603 27.68 -22.37 39.12
C LYS A 603 26.77 -23.40 39.80
N HIS A 604 26.16 -23.03 40.93
CA HIS A 604 25.22 -23.91 41.62
C HIS A 604 24.00 -24.19 40.73
N LEU A 605 23.43 -23.15 40.11
CA LEU A 605 22.30 -23.28 39.19
C LEU A 605 22.65 -24.10 37.94
N GLU A 606 23.83 -23.89 37.34
CA GLU A 606 24.33 -24.69 36.21
C GLU A 606 24.42 -26.17 36.57
N LYS A 607 24.97 -26.49 37.74
CA LYS A 607 25.23 -27.87 38.15
C LYS A 607 23.99 -28.60 38.66
N HIS A 608 23.12 -27.93 39.41
CA HIS A 608 22.03 -28.58 40.17
C HIS A 608 20.63 -28.29 39.61
N ARG A 609 20.49 -27.27 38.77
CA ARG A 609 19.20 -26.88 38.18
C ARG A 609 19.23 -26.88 36.66
N ASN A 610 20.29 -27.46 36.08
CA ASN A 610 20.49 -27.56 34.63
C ASN A 610 20.32 -26.20 33.96
N LEU A 611 20.85 -25.15 34.59
CA LEU A 611 20.89 -23.81 34.00
C LEU A 611 21.78 -23.91 32.75
N VAL A 612 21.17 -23.75 31.58
CA VAL A 612 21.82 -23.88 30.28
C VAL A 612 21.75 -22.56 29.53
N LYS A 613 22.86 -22.16 28.91
CA LYS A 613 22.86 -21.04 27.98
C LYS A 613 22.27 -21.57 26.67
N GLY A 614 21.12 -21.03 26.28
CA GLY A 614 20.54 -21.38 24.98
C GLY A 614 21.46 -20.93 23.84
N SER A 615 21.69 -21.80 22.85
CA SER A 615 21.99 -21.34 21.49
C SER A 615 20.75 -20.66 20.92
N LEU A 616 20.91 -19.60 20.13
CA LEU A 616 19.83 -18.96 19.34
C LEU A 616 19.34 -19.92 18.22
N SER A 617 18.92 -21.12 18.59
CA SER A 617 18.45 -22.17 17.67
C SER A 617 16.98 -22.44 17.93
N ASP A 618 16.13 -21.93 17.03
CA ASP A 618 14.80 -22.44 16.65
C ASP A 618 13.78 -22.80 17.76
N GLU A 619 13.83 -22.19 18.94
CA GLU A 619 12.62 -22.08 19.76
C GLU A 619 11.74 -20.94 19.21
N THR A 620 10.49 -21.25 18.90
CA THR A 620 9.50 -20.30 18.37
C THR A 620 9.37 -19.11 19.31
N VAL A 621 9.94 -17.96 18.94
CA VAL A 621 9.83 -16.72 19.71
C VAL A 621 8.35 -16.35 19.84
N LYS A 622 7.81 -16.42 21.07
CA LYS A 622 6.39 -16.17 21.33
C LYS A 622 6.08 -14.67 21.17
N PRO A 623 5.01 -14.28 20.48
CA PRO A 623 4.61 -12.88 20.38
C PRO A 623 4.02 -12.36 21.70
N TYR A 624 4.22 -11.06 21.96
CA TYR A 624 3.66 -10.30 23.09
C TYR A 624 2.92 -9.08 22.55
N VAL A 625 1.87 -8.60 23.23
CA VAL A 625 1.05 -7.48 22.74
C VAL A 625 0.85 -6.42 23.81
N LEU A 626 1.18 -5.16 23.50
CA LEU A 626 0.82 -3.99 24.29
C LEU A 626 -0.32 -3.24 23.60
N ILE A 627 -1.44 -3.07 24.28
CA ILE A 627 -2.58 -2.28 23.82
C ILE A 627 -2.57 -0.93 24.53
N ILE A 628 -2.61 0.16 23.76
CA ILE A 628 -2.64 1.55 24.23
C ILE A 628 -3.93 2.21 23.73
N ASP A 629 -4.97 2.19 24.55
CA ASP A 629 -6.24 2.83 24.22
C ASP A 629 -6.12 4.35 24.35
N GLU A 630 -6.80 5.09 23.46
CA GLU A 630 -6.80 6.56 23.45
C GLU A 630 -5.39 7.16 23.40
N ILE A 631 -4.51 6.60 22.56
CA ILE A 631 -3.07 6.92 22.51
C ILE A 631 -2.81 8.42 22.33
N ASN A 632 -3.70 9.15 21.66
CA ASN A 632 -3.54 10.58 21.45
C ASN A 632 -3.83 11.43 22.70
N ARG A 633 -4.54 10.92 23.72
CA ARG A 633 -4.95 11.70 24.91
C ARG A 633 -3.83 12.01 25.91
N GLY A 634 -2.64 11.45 25.72
CA GLY A 634 -1.44 11.80 26.48
C GLY A 634 -0.35 12.39 25.57
N ASN A 635 0.62 13.08 26.17
CA ASN A 635 1.79 13.56 25.43
C ASN A 635 2.72 12.38 25.11
N VAL A 636 2.45 11.71 23.99
CA VAL A 636 3.10 10.44 23.65
C VAL A 636 4.62 10.60 23.52
N SER A 637 5.12 11.75 23.05
CA SER A 637 6.56 12.02 22.96
C SER A 637 7.21 12.10 24.34
N GLN A 638 6.55 12.72 25.33
CA GLN A 638 7.02 12.73 26.72
C GLN A 638 6.91 11.34 27.37
N ILE A 639 5.82 10.61 27.11
CA ILE A 639 5.56 9.29 27.69
C ILE A 639 6.59 8.26 27.21
N PHE A 640 6.89 8.22 25.91
CA PHE A 640 7.89 7.30 25.35
C PHE A 640 9.33 7.82 25.53
N GLY A 641 9.52 9.13 25.65
CA GLY A 641 10.85 9.75 25.77
C GLY A 641 11.78 9.34 24.62
N GLU A 642 13.01 8.95 24.97
CA GLU A 642 14.03 8.49 24.02
C GLU A 642 13.73 7.12 23.39
N LEU A 643 12.81 6.34 23.97
CA LEU A 643 12.45 4.99 23.52
C LEU A 643 11.57 4.97 22.29
N ILE A 644 11.05 6.13 21.91
CA ILE A 644 10.29 6.30 20.68
C ILE A 644 11.08 5.84 19.44
N THR A 645 12.42 5.88 19.45
CA THR A 645 13.22 5.38 18.33
C THR A 645 13.31 3.85 18.31
N LEU A 646 13.26 3.21 19.47
CA LEU A 646 13.47 1.77 19.62
C LEU A 646 12.27 0.93 19.17
N ILE A 647 11.09 1.55 19.03
CA ILE A 647 9.90 0.82 18.54
C ILE A 647 9.94 0.58 17.02
N GLU A 648 10.84 1.22 16.26
CA GLU A 648 11.06 0.98 14.83
C GLU A 648 11.47 -0.49 14.57
N GLU A 649 11.03 -1.09 13.46
CA GLU A 649 11.19 -2.54 13.24
C GLU A 649 12.66 -2.97 13.17
N ASP A 650 13.50 -2.23 12.44
CA ASP A 650 14.92 -2.49 12.25
C ASP A 650 15.75 -2.23 13.52
N LYS A 651 15.29 -1.32 14.40
CA LYS A 651 15.98 -0.93 15.65
C LYS A 651 15.72 -1.85 16.83
N ARG A 652 14.85 -2.84 16.68
CA ARG A 652 14.51 -3.79 17.75
C ARG A 652 15.61 -4.81 17.96
N LEU A 653 15.69 -5.34 19.17
CA LEU A 653 16.60 -6.41 19.54
C LEU A 653 16.37 -7.63 18.63
N GLY A 654 17.45 -8.14 18.04
CA GLY A 654 17.42 -9.28 17.12
C GLY A 654 17.21 -8.92 15.63
N LYS A 655 17.29 -7.64 15.27
CA LYS A 655 17.24 -7.14 13.89
C LYS A 655 18.57 -6.48 13.48
N ASP A 656 18.77 -6.26 12.18
CA ASP A 656 20.06 -5.87 11.61
C ASP A 656 20.60 -4.52 12.16
N GLU A 657 19.70 -3.56 12.40
CA GLU A 657 20.02 -2.22 12.91
C GLU A 657 19.67 -2.06 14.41
N GLN A 658 19.72 -3.14 15.19
CA GLN A 658 19.29 -3.13 16.59
C GLN A 658 19.96 -2.01 17.42
N LEU A 659 19.15 -1.33 18.24
CA LEU A 659 19.61 -0.25 19.12
C LEU A 659 19.24 -0.50 20.58
N GLU A 660 20.11 -0.02 21.46
CA GLU A 660 19.86 0.07 22.89
C GLU A 660 20.15 1.50 23.37
N VAL A 661 19.33 2.01 24.29
CA VAL A 661 19.61 3.27 24.99
C VAL A 661 19.94 3.01 26.46
N THR A 662 20.52 4.01 27.13
CA THR A 662 20.79 3.95 28.56
C THR A 662 19.71 4.72 29.31
N LEU A 663 18.84 4.01 30.04
CA LEU A 663 17.70 4.63 30.70
C LEU A 663 18.15 5.66 31.76
N PRO A 664 17.42 6.79 31.90
CA PRO A 664 17.85 7.92 32.71
C PRO A 664 17.84 7.65 34.22
N TYR A 665 16.93 6.82 34.73
CA TYR A 665 16.81 6.55 36.17
C TYR A 665 17.70 5.36 36.57
N SER A 666 17.49 4.20 35.94
CA SER A 666 18.19 2.95 36.29
C SER A 666 19.62 2.87 35.77
N LYS A 667 19.97 3.69 34.77
CA LYS A 667 21.24 3.63 34.03
C LYS A 667 21.48 2.29 33.34
N GLU A 668 20.42 1.51 33.12
CA GLU A 668 20.48 0.23 32.44
C GLU A 668 20.36 0.40 30.93
N LYS A 669 21.04 -0.49 30.18
CA LYS A 669 20.80 -0.62 28.75
C LYS A 669 19.42 -1.23 28.50
N PHE A 670 18.68 -0.64 27.58
CA PHE A 670 17.34 -1.06 27.23
C PHE A 670 17.13 -1.02 25.72
N GLY A 671 16.59 -2.13 25.19
CA GLY A 671 16.11 -2.27 23.83
C GLY A 671 14.72 -2.93 23.81
N VAL A 672 14.00 -2.72 22.70
CA VAL A 672 12.65 -3.27 22.47
C VAL A 672 12.77 -4.59 21.70
N PRO A 673 12.17 -5.71 22.17
CA PRO A 673 12.24 -6.99 21.46
C PRO A 673 11.48 -7.04 20.13
N ALA A 674 12.01 -7.78 19.15
CA ALA A 674 11.38 -7.95 17.83
C ALA A 674 9.99 -8.62 17.86
N ASN A 675 9.67 -9.37 18.92
CA ASN A 675 8.40 -10.10 19.11
C ASN A 675 7.36 -9.35 19.95
N LEU A 676 7.60 -8.09 20.31
CA LEU A 676 6.59 -7.24 20.94
C LEU A 676 5.72 -6.56 19.87
N TYR A 677 4.40 -6.57 20.01
CA TYR A 677 3.48 -5.87 19.13
C TYR A 677 2.81 -4.74 19.90
N ILE A 678 2.62 -3.58 19.30
CA ILE A 678 1.96 -2.43 19.93
C ILE A 678 0.70 -2.09 19.13
N ILE A 679 -0.45 -2.05 19.79
CA ILE A 679 -1.75 -1.71 19.20
C ILE A 679 -2.31 -0.49 19.92
N GLY A 680 -2.33 0.66 19.25
CA GLY A 680 -2.99 1.86 19.72
C GLY A 680 -4.44 1.97 19.26
N THR A 681 -5.28 2.71 19.99
CA THR A 681 -6.53 3.26 19.47
C THR A 681 -6.53 4.77 19.51
N MET A 682 -7.18 5.41 18.52
CA MET A 682 -7.21 6.87 18.42
C MET A 682 -8.57 7.37 17.95
N ASN A 683 -9.22 8.24 18.73
CA ASN A 683 -10.40 8.98 18.28
C ASN A 683 -9.97 10.20 17.46
N THR A 684 -10.56 10.35 16.28
CA THR A 684 -10.24 11.47 15.36
C THR A 684 -11.09 12.71 15.59
N ALA A 685 -12.27 12.56 16.21
CA ALA A 685 -13.21 13.66 16.43
C ALA A 685 -12.82 14.58 17.61
N ASP A 686 -11.96 14.10 18.51
CA ASP A 686 -11.61 14.80 19.75
C ASP A 686 -10.68 15.99 19.48
N ARG A 687 -11.24 17.21 19.56
CA ARG A 687 -10.49 18.46 19.35
C ARG A 687 -9.63 18.89 20.54
N SER A 688 -9.81 18.27 21.70
CA SER A 688 -9.12 18.58 22.97
C SER A 688 -7.81 17.82 23.15
N VAL A 689 -7.34 17.16 22.11
CA VAL A 689 -6.28 16.15 22.19
C VAL A 689 -5.02 16.65 21.47
N GLU A 690 -3.85 16.34 22.04
CA GLU A 690 -2.57 16.70 21.43
C GLU A 690 -2.44 15.99 20.07
N ALA A 691 -2.03 16.74 19.05
CA ALA A 691 -1.76 16.16 17.74
C ALA A 691 -0.60 15.17 17.89
N LEU A 692 -0.83 13.92 17.45
CA LEU A 692 0.21 12.89 17.51
C LEU A 692 1.45 13.36 16.74
N ASP A 693 2.60 13.32 17.41
CA ASP A 693 3.89 13.76 16.85
C ASP A 693 4.18 13.06 15.51
N THR A 694 4.76 13.81 14.57
CA THR A 694 5.20 13.28 13.27
C THR A 694 6.20 12.13 13.44
N ALA A 695 7.03 12.20 14.49
CA ALA A 695 7.99 11.16 14.82
C ALA A 695 7.30 9.86 15.28
N LEU A 696 6.09 9.92 15.85
CA LEU A 696 5.30 8.72 16.18
C LEU A 696 4.59 8.20 14.95
N ARG A 697 4.04 9.09 14.12
CA ARG A 697 3.30 8.70 12.91
C ARG A 697 4.12 7.84 11.95
N ARG A 698 5.44 8.06 11.84
CA ARG A 698 6.32 7.23 11.00
C ARG A 698 6.62 5.83 11.56
N ARG A 699 6.24 5.56 12.82
CA ARG A 699 6.61 4.34 13.58
C ARG A 699 5.44 3.42 13.87
N PHE A 700 4.23 3.86 13.55
CA PHE A 700 2.99 3.10 13.64
C PHE A 700 2.34 3.03 12.27
N SER A 701 1.79 1.88 11.90
CA SER A 701 0.85 1.79 10.78
C SER A 701 -0.54 2.22 11.26
N PHE A 702 -1.22 3.06 10.48
CA PHE A 702 -2.52 3.62 10.84
C PHE A 702 -3.61 2.89 10.08
N VAL A 703 -4.48 2.19 10.82
CA VAL A 703 -5.61 1.44 10.26
C VAL A 703 -6.89 2.21 10.54
N GLU A 704 -7.48 2.77 9.50
CA GLU A 704 -8.74 3.52 9.63
C GLU A 704 -9.90 2.57 9.91
N MET A 705 -10.74 2.93 10.88
CA MET A 705 -11.96 2.24 11.25
C MET A 705 -13.16 3.14 10.98
N PRO A 706 -13.64 3.21 9.73
CA PRO A 706 -14.79 4.02 9.36
C PRO A 706 -16.11 3.39 9.88
N PRO A 707 -17.21 4.16 9.91
CA PRO A 707 -18.53 3.60 10.15
C PRO A 707 -18.88 2.53 9.11
N ARG A 708 -19.25 1.33 9.58
CA ARG A 708 -19.73 0.22 8.76
C ARG A 708 -21.25 0.20 8.70
N TYR A 709 -21.79 0.38 7.50
CA TYR A 709 -23.24 0.37 7.23
C TYR A 709 -23.76 -1.00 6.83
N ASP A 710 -22.85 -1.94 6.55
CA ASP A 710 -23.10 -3.29 6.04
C ASP A 710 -23.33 -4.32 7.15
N LEU A 711 -23.18 -3.94 8.42
CA LEU A 711 -23.37 -4.84 9.54
C LEU A 711 -24.83 -5.30 9.62
N GLU A 712 -25.02 -6.59 9.93
CA GLU A 712 -26.33 -7.25 10.00
C GLU A 712 -27.29 -6.52 10.95
N GLY A 713 -26.80 -6.10 12.13
CA GLY A 713 -27.60 -5.34 13.10
C GLY A 713 -28.09 -3.97 12.62
N LEU A 714 -27.55 -3.45 11.51
CA LEU A 714 -28.03 -2.20 10.87
C LEU A 714 -28.95 -2.46 9.66
N GLN A 715 -29.11 -3.71 9.22
CA GLN A 715 -29.95 -4.05 8.07
C GLN A 715 -31.44 -4.13 8.41
N GLN A 716 -31.77 -4.20 9.70
CA GLN A 716 -33.16 -4.18 10.17
C GLN A 716 -33.85 -2.84 9.91
N GLU A 717 -35.15 -2.90 9.71
CA GLU A 717 -36.00 -1.72 9.43
C GLU A 717 -36.76 -1.30 10.68
N VAL A 718 -36.70 -0.01 11.00
CA VAL A 718 -37.49 0.64 12.04
C VAL A 718 -38.18 1.84 11.39
N GLU A 719 -39.49 1.97 11.60
CA GLU A 719 -40.32 3.00 10.93
C GLU A 719 -40.22 2.97 9.38
N GLY A 720 -39.99 1.80 8.79
CA GLY A 720 -39.89 1.62 7.33
C GLY A 720 -38.56 2.06 6.71
N TYR A 721 -37.55 2.36 7.53
CA TYR A 721 -36.20 2.70 7.08
C TYR A 721 -35.17 1.76 7.70
N LYS A 722 -34.19 1.33 6.90
CA LYS A 722 -33.02 0.62 7.43
C LYS A 722 -32.19 1.56 8.30
N LEU A 723 -31.77 1.08 9.46
CA LEU A 723 -30.90 1.85 10.36
C LEU A 723 -29.59 2.28 9.66
N ALA A 724 -29.07 1.41 8.78
CA ALA A 724 -27.93 1.72 7.90
C ALA A 724 -28.16 2.99 7.05
N ASP A 725 -29.36 3.14 6.48
CA ASP A 725 -29.68 4.26 5.59
C ASP A 725 -29.84 5.57 6.37
N ILE A 726 -30.46 5.52 7.56
CA ILE A 726 -30.55 6.67 8.48
C ILE A 726 -29.15 7.15 8.84
N LEU A 727 -28.30 6.24 9.32
CA LEU A 727 -26.93 6.57 9.73
C LEU A 727 -26.12 7.12 8.55
N LYS A 728 -26.25 6.52 7.35
CA LYS A 728 -25.57 6.96 6.12
C LYS A 728 -26.02 8.35 5.68
N LYS A 729 -27.32 8.68 5.81
CA LYS A 729 -27.86 10.01 5.48
C LYS A 729 -27.32 11.06 6.44
N ILE A 730 -27.33 10.79 7.75
CA ILE A 730 -26.76 11.66 8.78
C ILE A 730 -25.26 11.88 8.51
N ASN A 731 -24.50 10.80 8.31
CA ASN A 731 -23.06 10.86 8.08
C ASN A 731 -22.69 11.63 6.81
N ARG A 732 -23.45 11.48 5.71
CA ARG A 732 -23.24 12.30 4.50
C ARG A 732 -23.37 13.80 4.76
N ARG A 733 -24.31 14.21 5.62
CA ARG A 733 -24.51 15.61 5.98
C ARG A 733 -23.41 16.10 6.92
N ILE A 734 -23.02 15.29 7.92
CA ILE A 734 -21.90 15.60 8.82
C ILE A 734 -20.59 15.71 8.04
N GLU A 735 -20.29 14.77 7.14
CA GLU A 735 -19.08 14.78 6.32
C GLU A 735 -18.99 16.06 5.50
N LYS A 736 -20.13 16.55 4.99
CA LYS A 736 -20.18 17.80 4.22
C LYS A 736 -19.94 19.05 5.08
N LEU A 737 -20.36 19.02 6.35
CA LEU A 737 -20.28 20.17 7.26
C LEU A 737 -18.97 20.21 8.08
N LEU A 738 -18.42 19.06 8.46
CA LEU A 738 -17.29 18.94 9.38
C LEU A 738 -16.15 18.07 8.85
N GLY A 739 -16.43 17.12 7.96
CA GLY A 739 -15.46 16.17 7.42
C GLY A 739 -15.61 14.75 7.96
N LYS A 740 -14.79 13.83 7.45
CA LYS A 740 -14.91 12.38 7.72
C LYS A 740 -14.56 11.96 9.15
N ASP A 741 -13.77 12.77 9.86
CA ASP A 741 -13.30 12.43 11.21
C ASP A 741 -14.39 12.59 12.28
N ASN A 742 -15.48 13.31 11.95
CA ASN A 742 -16.64 13.55 12.79
C ASN A 742 -17.82 12.64 12.45
N LEU A 743 -17.65 11.61 11.61
CA LEU A 743 -18.76 10.71 11.31
C LEU A 743 -19.22 9.96 12.57
N ILE A 744 -20.49 9.56 12.59
CA ILE A 744 -21.04 8.77 13.68
C ILE A 744 -20.84 7.30 13.38
N GLY A 745 -20.26 6.58 14.33
CA GLY A 745 -20.04 5.14 14.23
C GLY A 745 -21.33 4.31 14.32
N HIS A 746 -21.23 3.06 13.91
CA HIS A 746 -22.36 2.13 13.85
C HIS A 746 -22.81 1.62 15.23
N SER A 747 -21.95 1.70 16.26
CA SER A 747 -22.28 1.25 17.62
C SER A 747 -23.48 1.99 18.23
N TYR A 748 -23.78 3.20 17.74
CA TYR A 748 -24.92 3.98 18.20
C TYR A 748 -26.27 3.36 17.80
N PHE A 749 -26.30 2.60 16.69
CA PHE A 749 -27.49 2.00 16.11
C PHE A 749 -27.55 0.47 16.25
N LEU A 750 -26.44 -0.20 16.58
CA LEU A 750 -26.38 -1.67 16.66
C LEU A 750 -27.36 -2.30 17.66
N CYS A 751 -27.78 -1.59 18.71
CA CYS A 751 -28.71 -2.07 19.73
C CYS A 751 -30.12 -1.47 19.59
N VAL A 752 -30.47 -0.94 18.42
CA VAL A 752 -31.80 -0.36 18.16
C VAL A 752 -32.68 -1.44 17.55
N GLU A 753 -33.69 -1.90 18.28
CA GLU A 753 -34.59 -2.97 17.83
C GLU A 753 -36.01 -2.47 17.49
N ASN A 754 -36.37 -1.28 17.97
CA ASN A 754 -37.70 -0.68 17.82
C ASN A 754 -37.65 0.85 17.86
N THR A 755 -38.79 1.49 17.62
CA THR A 755 -38.95 2.96 17.55
C THR A 755 -38.56 3.66 18.84
N ASP A 756 -38.87 3.09 20.02
CA ASP A 756 -38.49 3.69 21.30
C ASP A 756 -36.96 3.68 21.50
N ASN A 757 -36.29 2.59 21.08
CA ASN A 757 -34.82 2.54 21.09
C ASN A 757 -34.21 3.53 20.10
N LEU A 758 -34.84 3.73 18.94
CA LEU A 758 -34.41 4.72 17.95
C LEU A 758 -34.54 6.13 18.51
N ARG A 759 -35.68 6.48 19.11
CA ARG A 759 -35.90 7.78 19.80
C ARG A 759 -34.84 8.02 20.88
N ALA A 760 -34.57 7.01 21.71
CA ALA A 760 -33.55 7.09 22.75
C ALA A 760 -32.14 7.25 22.16
N ALA A 761 -31.81 6.58 21.06
CA ALA A 761 -30.54 6.74 20.37
C ALA A 761 -30.37 8.18 19.86
N PHE A 762 -31.41 8.76 19.24
CA PHE A 762 -31.38 10.15 18.80
C PHE A 762 -31.24 11.13 19.98
N GLN A 763 -32.11 11.06 20.98
CA GLN A 763 -32.14 11.99 22.10
C GLN A 763 -30.86 11.95 22.95
N ASN A 764 -30.39 10.76 23.29
CA ASN A 764 -29.37 10.60 24.33
C ASN A 764 -27.96 10.46 23.76
N LYS A 765 -27.82 10.20 22.45
CA LYS A 765 -26.51 9.94 21.85
C LYS A 765 -26.25 10.80 20.61
N ILE A 766 -27.14 10.78 19.61
CA ILE A 766 -26.91 11.50 18.34
C ILE A 766 -27.01 13.00 18.54
N ILE A 767 -28.11 13.50 19.10
CA ILE A 767 -28.34 14.93 19.31
C ILE A 767 -27.24 15.56 20.18
N PRO A 768 -26.88 15.01 21.36
CA PRO A 768 -25.81 15.57 22.18
C PRO A 768 -24.46 15.62 21.44
N LEU A 769 -24.13 14.58 20.68
CA LEU A 769 -22.92 14.54 19.87
C LEU A 769 -22.94 15.63 18.78
N LEU A 770 -24.07 15.85 18.12
CA LEU A 770 -24.23 16.93 17.15
C LEU A 770 -24.15 18.31 17.81
N GLN A 771 -24.70 18.47 19.03
CA GLN A 771 -24.58 19.71 19.80
C GLN A 771 -23.12 20.02 20.14
N GLU A 772 -22.32 19.01 20.48
CA GLU A 772 -20.88 19.15 20.70
C GLU A 772 -20.16 19.52 19.39
N TYR A 773 -20.42 18.78 18.31
CA TYR A 773 -19.81 19.00 17.01
C TYR A 773 -20.06 20.39 16.42
N PHE A 774 -21.26 20.93 16.63
CA PHE A 774 -21.68 22.22 16.12
C PHE A 774 -21.69 23.32 17.19
N TYR A 775 -21.17 23.07 18.40
CA TYR A 775 -21.14 24.02 19.53
C TYR A 775 -22.49 24.72 19.78
N GLY A 776 -23.58 23.96 19.68
CA GLY A 776 -24.94 24.49 19.84
C GLY A 776 -25.48 25.31 18.67
N ASP A 777 -24.85 25.28 17.48
CA ASP A 777 -25.41 25.84 16.24
C ASP A 777 -26.58 24.98 15.74
N TYR A 778 -27.77 25.25 16.28
CA TYR A 778 -29.00 24.54 15.99
C TYR A 778 -29.42 24.61 14.51
N GLY A 779 -29.03 25.66 13.78
CA GLY A 779 -29.26 25.74 12.34
C GLY A 779 -28.51 24.63 11.59
N LYS A 780 -27.24 24.41 11.91
CA LYS A 780 -26.46 23.30 11.34
C LYS A 780 -26.95 21.93 11.79
N ILE A 781 -27.40 21.80 13.04
CA ILE A 781 -28.07 20.56 13.50
C ILE A 781 -29.33 20.31 12.67
N GLY A 782 -30.11 21.35 12.36
CA GLY A 782 -31.25 21.31 11.45
C GLY A 782 -30.89 20.89 10.03
N LEU A 783 -29.74 21.34 9.50
CA LEU A 783 -29.25 20.86 8.20
C LEU A 783 -28.89 19.36 8.21
N VAL A 784 -28.55 18.79 9.37
CA VAL A 784 -28.24 17.36 9.52
C VAL A 784 -29.49 16.51 9.73
N LEU A 785 -30.37 16.91 10.66
CA LEU A 785 -31.52 16.12 11.08
C LEU A 785 -32.80 16.44 10.30
N GLY A 786 -32.94 17.66 9.80
CA GLY A 786 -34.18 18.19 9.22
C GLY A 786 -35.07 18.89 10.23
N GLU A 787 -35.93 19.79 9.75
CA GLU A 787 -36.81 20.63 10.56
C GLU A 787 -37.78 19.84 11.45
N GLY A 788 -38.13 18.60 11.08
CA GLY A 788 -39.06 17.78 11.87
C GLY A 788 -38.54 17.39 13.26
N PHE A 789 -37.23 17.53 13.51
CA PHE A 789 -36.63 17.33 14.82
C PHE A 789 -36.64 18.59 15.71
N PHE A 790 -37.28 19.67 15.25
CA PHE A 790 -37.39 20.95 15.97
C PHE A 790 -38.84 21.22 16.33
N LYS A 791 -39.08 21.87 17.47
CA LYS A 791 -40.40 22.40 17.81
C LYS A 791 -40.63 23.70 17.05
N GLU A 792 -41.81 23.86 16.47
CA GLU A 792 -42.28 25.18 16.04
C GLU A 792 -42.36 26.07 17.28
N LEU A 793 -41.64 27.19 17.26
CA LEU A 793 -41.85 28.24 18.23
C LEU A 793 -42.93 29.15 17.67
N ASP A 794 -43.94 29.43 18.47
CA ASP A 794 -44.80 30.58 18.23
C ASP A 794 -43.89 31.78 17.96
N LYS A 795 -44.18 32.56 16.91
CA LYS A 795 -43.46 33.80 16.64
C LYS A 795 -43.58 34.66 17.91
N VAL A 796 -42.49 34.76 18.67
CA VAL A 796 -42.42 35.71 19.78
C VAL A 796 -42.30 37.09 19.14
N GLU A 797 -43.44 37.67 18.75
CA GLU A 797 -43.55 39.09 18.43
C GLU A 797 -43.56 39.91 19.73
N GLU A 798 -42.50 39.79 20.54
CA GLU A 798 -42.36 40.61 21.73
C GLU A 798 -40.97 41.26 21.74
N ALA A 799 -40.92 42.53 21.37
CA ALA A 799 -39.76 43.40 21.55
C ALA A 799 -39.39 43.62 23.04
N ASP A 800 -40.16 43.05 23.97
CA ASP A 800 -40.06 43.21 25.43
C ASP A 800 -39.34 42.05 26.15
N ILE A 801 -38.77 41.07 25.44
CA ILE A 801 -38.05 39.95 26.07
C ILE A 801 -36.67 40.35 26.67
N PHE A 802 -36.09 41.47 26.22
CA PHE A 802 -34.79 41.95 26.68
C PHE A 802 -34.94 43.11 27.66
N ALA A 803 -34.18 43.09 28.76
CA ALA A 803 -34.16 44.21 29.70
C ALA A 803 -33.60 45.49 29.06
N SER A 804 -34.12 46.66 29.44
CA SER A 804 -33.63 47.95 28.94
C SER A 804 -32.17 48.21 29.33
N PHE A 805 -31.34 48.63 28.37
CA PHE A 805 -29.92 48.86 28.59
C PHE A 805 -29.41 50.11 27.87
N GLY A 806 -29.47 51.26 28.56
CA GLY A 806 -28.95 52.53 28.06
C GLY A 806 -29.48 52.91 26.68
N ASN A 807 -28.58 53.26 25.75
CA ASN A 807 -28.91 53.59 24.35
C ASN A 807 -28.76 52.40 23.39
N TYR A 808 -28.67 51.16 23.92
CA TYR A 808 -28.49 49.99 23.07
C TYR A 808 -29.85 49.52 22.54
N ASP A 809 -30.01 49.58 21.21
CA ASP A 809 -31.24 49.19 20.53
C ASP A 809 -31.26 47.66 20.29
N PRO A 810 -32.16 46.90 20.95
CA PRO A 810 -32.26 45.45 20.77
C PRO A 810 -32.98 45.05 19.47
N ALA A 811 -33.41 45.99 18.63
CA ALA A 811 -34.14 45.68 17.38
C ALA A 811 -33.40 44.72 16.44
N GLY A 812 -32.07 44.72 16.43
CA GLY A 812 -31.28 43.75 15.65
C GLY A 812 -31.25 42.33 16.24
N LEU A 813 -31.63 42.17 17.51
CA LEU A 813 -31.65 40.88 18.21
C LEU A 813 -33.02 40.20 18.14
N SER A 814 -34.11 40.96 17.99
CA SER A 814 -35.47 40.43 17.81
C SER A 814 -35.68 39.72 16.47
N GLU A 815 -34.84 40.01 15.46
CA GLU A 815 -34.85 39.31 14.16
C GLU A 815 -34.14 37.93 14.21
N LYS A 816 -33.43 37.61 15.30
CA LYS A 816 -32.68 36.36 15.42
C LYS A 816 -33.62 35.19 15.73
N GLN A 817 -33.75 34.28 14.77
CA GLN A 817 -34.49 33.03 14.97
C GLN A 817 -33.80 32.15 16.04
N VAL A 818 -34.58 31.78 17.06
CA VAL A 818 -34.21 30.79 18.08
C VAL A 818 -34.78 29.44 17.64
N TYR A 819 -34.04 28.36 17.89
CA TYR A 819 -34.44 27.00 17.53
C TYR A 819 -34.43 26.12 18.78
N HIS A 820 -35.47 25.31 18.99
CA HIS A 820 -35.52 24.32 20.05
C HIS A 820 -35.69 22.92 19.47
N LEU A 821 -34.87 21.97 19.92
CA LEU A 821 -35.01 20.57 19.55
C LEU A 821 -36.26 19.98 20.21
N ALA A 822 -36.95 19.13 19.46
CA ALA A 822 -38.08 18.40 19.98
C ALA A 822 -37.63 17.31 20.96
N GLU A 823 -38.42 17.08 22.00
CA GLU A 823 -38.17 16.00 22.94
C GLU A 823 -38.61 14.69 22.27
N LEU A 824 -37.74 13.68 22.24
CA LEU A 824 -38.04 12.40 21.58
C LEU A 824 -38.45 11.30 22.57
N ILE A 825 -38.22 11.52 23.86
CA ILE A 825 -38.54 10.61 24.98
C ILE A 825 -39.30 11.39 26.06
N GLY A 826 -39.88 10.72 27.05
CA GLY A 826 -40.60 11.39 28.15
C GLY A 826 -42.06 11.74 27.82
N LYS A 827 -42.69 12.56 28.68
CA LYS A 827 -44.13 12.87 28.60
C LYS A 827 -44.48 13.86 27.49
N ASP A 828 -43.58 14.80 27.20
CA ASP A 828 -43.77 15.85 26.19
C ASP A 828 -43.07 15.50 24.86
N ARG A 829 -42.90 14.19 24.61
CA ARG A 829 -42.24 13.67 23.40
C ARG A 829 -43.07 13.92 22.15
N LEU A 830 -42.40 14.06 20.99
CA LEU A 830 -43.07 14.01 19.69
C LEU A 830 -43.99 12.80 19.61
N SER A 831 -45.21 12.99 19.10
CA SER A 831 -46.13 11.88 18.81
C SER A 831 -45.49 10.88 17.85
N ASP A 832 -46.01 9.66 17.75
CA ASP A 832 -45.46 8.65 16.85
C ASP A 832 -45.58 9.07 15.38
N ASP A 833 -46.68 9.73 15.01
CA ASP A 833 -46.87 10.29 13.68
C ASP A 833 -45.90 11.46 13.39
N ASP A 834 -45.66 12.35 14.36
CA ASP A 834 -44.74 13.48 14.20
C ASP A 834 -43.28 13.00 14.11
N PHE A 835 -42.89 12.00 14.90
CA PHE A 835 -41.55 11.44 14.83
C PHE A 835 -41.31 10.71 13.50
N LYS A 836 -42.32 9.99 13.01
CA LYS A 836 -42.27 9.37 11.68
C LYS A 836 -42.14 10.42 10.58
N SER A 837 -42.93 11.50 10.64
CA SER A 837 -42.82 12.65 9.74
C SER A 837 -41.43 13.30 9.82
N ALA A 838 -40.85 13.42 11.02
CA ALA A 838 -39.50 13.92 11.21
C ALA A 838 -38.45 13.04 10.53
N LEU A 839 -38.57 11.71 10.67
CA LEU A 839 -37.71 10.74 9.97
C LEU A 839 -37.90 10.82 8.45
N GLU A 840 -39.13 10.96 7.95
CA GLU A 840 -39.38 11.15 6.51
C GLU A 840 -38.70 12.41 5.97
N LYS A 841 -38.75 13.52 6.72
CA LYS A 841 -38.04 14.76 6.37
C LYS A 841 -36.52 14.59 6.45
N LEU A 842 -36.00 13.81 7.40
CA LEU A 842 -34.59 13.46 7.47
C LEU A 842 -34.15 12.67 6.24
N MET A 843 -34.99 11.73 5.77
CA MET A 843 -34.64 10.83 4.68
C MET A 843 -34.77 11.44 3.28
N LYS A 844 -35.61 12.46 3.11
CA LYS A 844 -35.60 13.35 1.92
C LYS A 844 -34.26 14.07 1.80
#